data_AF-A0A011QAT1-F1
#
_entry.id   AF-A0A011QAT1-F1
#
_cell.length_a   1.000
_cell.length_b   1.000
_cell.length_c   1.000
_cell.angle_alpha   90.00
_cell.angle_beta   90.00
_cell.angle_gamma   90.00
#
_symmetry.space_group_name_H-M   'P 1'
#
loop_
_entity.id
_entity.type
_entity.pdbx_description
1 polymer ?
#
loop_
_entity_poly.entity_id
_entity_poly.type
_entity_poly.pdbx_seq_one_letter_code
_entity_poly.pdbx_strand_id
1 'polypeptide(L)'
;MKFRTKQAASMLLAAGFGCAAVGSAYAAESLQDVMKRRNLSQQDLLAASKTYVPTGKRDEFVAFSSGGQSGQVIVYGIPSMRILKYIGVFTPEPWQGYGFDESSKAVLAQGKIDGKDITWGDTHHPAMSETQGQYDGQFLFINDKANPRLAVIDLRDFETKQIVVNPIYKSEHGGAFVTPNTEYVIEAAQYATPLENKKFYPLEEFNEKYRGGVTYWKFDRKEGRIDPKKSFSVELPPYSQDLSDAGKGPSDGWSFTNSFCTERYVGGIEKGRPPYEAGCSAKDTDYMHVINWKKAAELVAAGRAKKINGHDVLMLDTSIKEGVVFLVPEPKSPHGVDVTPDGKFITVSGKLDTHVSVYSFEKIQAAIKAGKFESKDPYGLPVINMKDALHTQVQLGLGPLHTQYDAKPCVAYTSLYVDSQVAKWNYCEGKVLDKISVHYNIGHLMTMEGDSMDPKGRYLVALNKLSIDRFAPVGPLHPQNHQLIDISDDKMQLLYDMPLPLGEPHYVVAIEASKLKPGVRYKVGTDSRTDKKHAGAVRAGEEKTVRTGNKVEVFGTLIRSHITPETIEAEVGDEIIINLTNLERAQDETHGFAVSTYNVHASIEPGKTVQVKFKADKEGVYPYYCTEFCSALHLEMQGYLLVKPKGWKPTKTAMSAGTNYSEADYKAQLKKVVDTQAVIDSVVGYITGVNYKDFPDVVAMMDDAVDQLGKIKDAKAKADEAAGKKDWNNATLWTEQIWQYQVKAADLGLRAKTYLEQNGAKKAK
;
A
#
# COMPACT_ATOMS: atom_id res chain seq x y z
N MET A 1 -72.36 -10.15 -19.18
CA MET A 1 -73.50 -9.81 -20.08
C MET A 1 -74.57 -9.09 -19.26
N LYS A 2 -74.85 -7.82 -19.59
CA LYS A 2 -75.96 -6.90 -19.19
C LYS A 2 -75.37 -5.48 -19.03
N PHE A 3 -75.31 -4.65 -20.08
CA PHE A 3 -76.34 -3.68 -20.56
C PHE A 3 -76.71 -2.65 -19.47
N ARG A 4 -76.62 -1.32 -19.59
CA ARG A 4 -76.62 -0.27 -20.65
C ARG A 4 -75.76 0.92 -20.11
N THR A 5 -75.32 1.98 -20.82
CA THR A 5 -76.02 2.95 -21.69
C THR A 5 -74.95 3.87 -22.33
N LYS A 6 -74.91 3.97 -23.67
CA LYS A 6 -75.29 5.14 -24.49
C LYS A 6 -74.46 6.43 -24.28
N GLN A 7 -73.66 6.85 -25.27
CA GLN A 7 -74.06 7.81 -26.32
C GLN A 7 -72.94 8.12 -27.34
N ALA A 8 -73.41 8.36 -28.56
CA ALA A 8 -72.86 9.20 -29.64
C ALA A 8 -71.75 8.65 -30.56
N ALA A 9 -72.22 8.35 -31.78
CA ALA A 9 -71.51 8.10 -33.02
C ALA A 9 -70.92 9.39 -33.64
N SER A 10 -69.86 9.26 -34.46
CA SER A 10 -69.98 9.27 -35.94
C SER A 10 -68.63 9.32 -36.68
N MET A 11 -68.42 8.30 -37.51
CA MET A 11 -67.83 8.25 -38.86
C MET A 11 -66.63 9.14 -39.27
N LEU A 12 -65.49 8.46 -39.44
CA LEU A 12 -64.69 8.28 -40.67
C LEU A 12 -64.76 9.36 -41.79
N LEU A 13 -63.61 9.97 -42.11
CA LEU A 13 -62.89 9.79 -43.39
C LEU A 13 -61.53 10.54 -43.45
N ALA A 14 -60.49 9.74 -43.71
CA ALA A 14 -59.27 9.97 -44.50
C ALA A 14 -58.44 11.29 -44.45
N ALA A 15 -57.15 11.07 -44.17
CA ALA A 15 -55.95 11.66 -44.77
C ALA A 15 -55.65 13.16 -44.56
N GLY A 16 -54.60 13.43 -43.77
CA GLY A 16 -53.91 14.71 -43.74
C GLY A 16 -52.63 14.62 -42.92
N PHE A 17 -51.50 14.83 -43.59
CA PHE A 17 -50.15 14.93 -43.04
C PHE A 17 -50.08 15.73 -41.73
N GLY A 18 -49.38 15.18 -40.73
CA GLY A 18 -49.10 15.86 -39.47
C GLY A 18 -48.20 15.04 -38.57
N CYS A 19 -46.97 14.77 -39.00
CA CYS A 19 -45.89 14.38 -38.11
C CYS A 19 -45.68 15.49 -37.07
N ALA A 20 -46.15 15.29 -35.85
CA ALA A 20 -45.62 15.94 -34.66
C ALA A 20 -45.25 14.83 -33.67
N ALA A 21 -44.18 14.09 -34.00
CA ALA A 21 -43.40 13.41 -33.00
C ALA A 21 -42.83 14.51 -32.09
N VAL A 22 -43.44 14.68 -30.91
CA VAL A 22 -42.82 15.44 -29.81
C VAL A 22 -41.68 14.57 -29.31
N GLY A 23 -40.57 14.60 -30.04
CA GLY A 23 -39.29 14.13 -29.56
C GLY A 23 -38.84 15.10 -28.48
N SER A 24 -39.06 14.75 -27.22
CA SER A 24 -38.37 15.39 -26.10
C SER A 24 -36.88 15.04 -26.22
N ALA A 25 -36.16 15.77 -27.07
CA ALA A 25 -34.72 15.90 -26.96
C ALA A 25 -34.47 16.58 -25.61
N TYR A 26 -34.12 15.80 -24.59
CA TYR A 26 -33.56 16.36 -23.36
C TYR A 26 -32.31 17.14 -23.78
N ALA A 27 -32.40 18.47 -23.81
CA ALA A 27 -31.25 19.32 -24.05
C ALA A 27 -30.19 18.97 -23.00
N ALA A 28 -28.94 18.80 -23.43
CA ALA A 28 -27.84 18.58 -22.51
C ALA A 28 -27.81 19.73 -21.49
N GLU A 29 -27.70 19.39 -20.21
CA GLU A 29 -27.65 20.34 -19.11
C GLU A 29 -26.44 21.28 -19.28
N SER A 30 -26.64 22.60 -19.15
CA SER A 30 -25.52 23.54 -19.19
C SER A 30 -24.73 23.54 -17.87
N LEU A 31 -23.49 24.02 -17.89
CA LEU A 31 -22.69 24.18 -16.66
C LEU A 31 -23.43 25.03 -15.61
N GLN A 32 -24.13 26.08 -16.05
CA GLN A 32 -24.90 26.96 -15.16
C GLN A 32 -26.09 26.24 -14.54
N ASP A 33 -26.76 25.37 -15.29
CA ASP A 33 -27.85 24.54 -14.76
C ASP A 33 -27.32 23.57 -13.70
N VAL A 34 -26.17 22.93 -13.93
CA VAL A 34 -25.50 22.05 -12.96
C VAL A 34 -25.14 22.83 -11.69
N MET A 35 -24.49 23.98 -11.83
CA MET A 35 -24.10 24.82 -10.68
C MET A 35 -25.32 25.20 -9.84
N LYS A 36 -26.40 25.66 -10.48
CA LYS A 36 -27.63 26.04 -9.80
C LYS A 36 -28.28 24.83 -9.10
N ARG A 37 -28.41 23.69 -9.78
CA ARG A 37 -29.05 22.48 -9.24
C ARG A 37 -28.29 21.91 -8.06
N ARG A 38 -26.96 21.98 -8.10
CA ARG A 38 -26.07 21.45 -7.04
C ARG A 38 -25.64 22.50 -6.01
N ASN A 39 -26.11 23.75 -6.15
CA ASN A 39 -25.71 24.89 -5.32
C ASN A 39 -24.18 25.08 -5.24
N LEU A 40 -23.50 25.02 -6.39
CA LEU A 40 -22.05 25.17 -6.49
C LEU A 40 -21.63 26.61 -6.76
N SER A 41 -20.56 27.04 -6.09
CA SER A 41 -19.87 28.30 -6.33
C SER A 41 -18.81 28.18 -7.44
N GLN A 42 -18.27 29.32 -7.87
CA GLN A 42 -17.12 29.33 -8.79
C GLN A 42 -15.85 28.74 -8.16
N GLN A 43 -15.69 28.87 -6.84
CA GLN A 43 -14.57 28.25 -6.12
C GLN A 43 -14.66 26.73 -6.12
N ASP A 44 -15.87 26.18 -6.00
CA ASP A 44 -16.09 24.73 -6.09
C ASP A 44 -15.72 24.20 -7.47
N LEU A 45 -16.04 24.94 -8.54
CA LEU A 45 -15.64 24.57 -9.89
C LEU A 45 -14.13 24.68 -10.13
N LEU A 46 -13.48 25.71 -9.56
CA LEU A 46 -12.03 25.85 -9.65
C LEU A 46 -11.33 24.69 -8.92
N ALA A 47 -11.77 24.36 -7.71
CA ALA A 47 -11.25 23.23 -6.94
C ALA A 47 -11.47 21.89 -7.66
N ALA A 48 -12.66 21.68 -8.23
CA ALA A 48 -12.96 20.52 -9.06
C ALA A 48 -12.04 20.47 -10.30
N SER A 49 -11.79 21.60 -10.95
CA SER A 49 -10.90 21.66 -12.13
C SER A 49 -9.43 21.39 -11.78
N LYS A 50 -8.98 21.81 -10.58
CA LYS A 50 -7.62 21.56 -10.08
C LYS A 50 -7.37 20.10 -9.66
N THR A 51 -8.44 19.34 -9.38
CA THR A 51 -8.37 17.94 -8.94
C THR A 51 -8.86 16.94 -9.98
N TYR A 52 -9.56 17.41 -11.01
CA TYR A 52 -10.07 16.56 -12.07
C TYR A 52 -8.94 16.04 -12.96
N VAL A 53 -8.74 14.73 -12.94
CA VAL A 53 -7.86 14.00 -13.86
C VAL A 53 -8.73 13.22 -14.86
N PRO A 54 -8.74 13.60 -16.16
CA PRO A 54 -9.59 12.96 -17.16
C PRO A 54 -9.29 11.46 -17.36
N THR A 55 -10.25 10.73 -17.94
CA THR A 55 -10.06 9.33 -18.35
C THR A 55 -8.79 9.16 -19.19
N GLY A 56 -7.97 8.15 -18.84
CA GLY A 56 -6.70 7.86 -19.51
C GLY A 56 -5.53 8.76 -19.11
N LYS A 57 -5.74 9.79 -18.29
CA LYS A 57 -4.67 10.62 -17.72
C LYS A 57 -4.25 10.12 -16.35
N ARG A 58 -2.98 10.36 -16.00
CA ARG A 58 -2.36 9.91 -14.75
C ARG A 58 -2.16 11.08 -13.81
N ASP A 59 -2.24 10.79 -12.53
CA ASP A 59 -1.89 11.71 -11.45
C ASP A 59 -0.40 12.10 -11.52
N GLU A 60 -0.08 13.28 -10.98
CA GLU A 60 1.28 13.84 -10.98
C GLU A 60 2.15 13.19 -9.89
N PHE A 61 1.54 12.90 -8.74
CA PHE A 61 2.19 12.27 -7.59
C PHE A 61 1.40 11.03 -7.16
N VAL A 62 2.10 10.11 -6.49
CA VAL A 62 1.53 8.97 -5.80
C VAL A 62 1.85 9.10 -4.31
N ALA A 63 0.82 9.01 -3.47
CA ALA A 63 0.91 9.05 -2.03
C ALA A 63 0.79 7.65 -1.43
N PHE A 64 1.55 7.41 -0.36
CA PHE A 64 1.59 6.20 0.44
C PHE A 64 1.24 6.57 1.88
N SER A 65 0.03 6.21 2.27
CA SER A 65 -0.55 6.50 3.58
C SER A 65 -0.46 5.28 4.47
N SER A 66 -0.14 5.50 5.76
CA SER A 66 -0.46 4.52 6.79
C SER A 66 -1.96 4.17 6.72
N GLY A 67 -2.31 2.92 7.03
CA GLY A 67 -3.68 2.47 7.24
C GLY A 67 -4.10 2.47 8.72
N GLY A 68 -3.27 3.02 9.61
CA GLY A 68 -3.47 2.95 11.05
C GLY A 68 -3.62 1.52 11.54
N GLN A 69 -4.67 1.30 12.34
CA GLN A 69 -5.01 0.06 13.04
C GLN A 69 -5.45 -1.08 12.11
N SER A 70 -5.57 -0.80 10.81
CA SER A 70 -5.86 -1.82 9.80
C SER A 70 -4.62 -2.67 9.49
N GLY A 71 -3.42 -2.10 9.64
CA GLY A 71 -2.15 -2.78 9.37
C GLY A 71 -1.73 -2.81 7.89
N GLN A 72 -2.44 -2.12 7.00
CA GLN A 72 -2.09 -1.96 5.58
C GLN A 72 -1.48 -0.59 5.27
N VAL A 73 -1.03 -0.41 4.02
CA VAL A 73 -0.70 0.91 3.43
C VAL A 73 -1.72 1.24 2.35
N ILE A 74 -2.22 2.48 2.32
CA ILE A 74 -3.17 2.97 1.31
C ILE A 74 -2.41 3.79 0.28
N VAL A 75 -2.57 3.47 -1.00
CA VAL A 75 -1.92 4.17 -2.13
C VAL A 75 -2.97 4.97 -2.88
N TYR A 76 -2.74 6.27 -3.08
CA TYR A 76 -3.66 7.12 -3.85
C TYR A 76 -2.93 8.15 -4.72
N GLY A 77 -3.57 8.59 -5.81
CA GLY A 77 -3.03 9.59 -6.73
C GLY A 77 -3.32 11.02 -6.29
N ILE A 78 -2.42 11.95 -6.60
CA ILE A 78 -2.60 13.40 -6.40
C ILE A 78 -2.41 14.12 -7.76
N PRO A 79 -3.33 15.01 -8.19
CA PRO A 79 -4.34 15.67 -7.37
C PRO A 79 -5.74 15.03 -7.35
N SER A 80 -5.95 13.88 -7.99
CA SER A 80 -7.30 13.28 -8.07
C SER A 80 -7.83 12.71 -6.76
N MET A 81 -6.95 12.43 -5.80
CA MET A 81 -7.27 11.79 -4.52
C MET A 81 -7.96 10.43 -4.68
N ARG A 82 -7.74 9.73 -5.81
CA ARG A 82 -8.30 8.41 -6.06
C ARG A 82 -7.42 7.34 -5.43
N ILE A 83 -8.02 6.45 -4.65
CA ILE A 83 -7.34 5.26 -4.12
C ILE A 83 -7.00 4.34 -5.30
N LEU A 84 -5.74 3.95 -5.39
CA LEU A 84 -5.18 3.12 -6.46
C LEU A 84 -4.92 1.68 -5.98
N LYS A 85 -4.51 1.49 -4.72
CA LYS A 85 -4.16 0.18 -4.17
C LYS A 85 -4.18 0.21 -2.63
N TYR A 86 -4.47 -0.93 -2.01
CA TYR A 86 -4.10 -1.22 -0.62
C TYR A 86 -2.94 -2.21 -0.63
N ILE A 87 -1.87 -1.99 0.11
CA ILE A 87 -0.76 -2.95 0.21
C ILE A 87 -0.95 -3.74 1.51
N GLY A 88 -1.09 -5.06 1.42
CA GLY A 88 -1.09 -5.93 2.60
C GLY A 88 0.29 -5.93 3.27
N VAL A 89 0.35 -5.57 4.56
CA VAL A 89 1.62 -5.48 5.31
C VAL A 89 1.60 -6.37 6.56
N PHE A 90 0.95 -5.91 7.63
CA PHE A 90 0.92 -6.62 8.91
C PHE A 90 -0.31 -7.49 9.10
N THR A 91 -1.28 -7.32 8.21
CA THR A 91 -2.56 -8.03 8.18
C THR A 91 -2.77 -8.70 6.83
N PRO A 92 -3.44 -9.86 6.80
CA PRO A 92 -3.86 -10.45 5.54
C PRO A 92 -4.70 -9.47 4.72
N GLU A 93 -4.47 -9.45 3.41
CA GLU A 93 -5.26 -8.67 2.45
C GLU A 93 -5.78 -9.67 1.41
N PRO A 94 -7.08 -10.02 1.46
CA PRO A 94 -7.61 -11.13 0.70
C PRO A 94 -7.67 -10.86 -0.81
N TRP A 95 -7.86 -9.63 -1.28
CA TRP A 95 -7.93 -9.38 -2.73
C TRP A 95 -6.60 -9.68 -3.44
N GLN A 96 -5.47 -9.40 -2.79
CA GLN A 96 -4.11 -9.68 -3.27
C GLN A 96 -3.63 -11.08 -2.91
N GLY A 97 -4.47 -11.88 -2.24
CA GLY A 97 -4.07 -13.18 -1.69
C GLY A 97 -2.97 -13.11 -0.62
N TYR A 98 -2.64 -11.92 -0.11
CA TYR A 98 -1.60 -11.75 0.90
C TYR A 98 -2.05 -12.35 2.24
N GLY A 99 -1.28 -13.31 2.74
CA GLY A 99 -1.60 -14.11 3.92
C GLY A 99 -2.34 -15.43 3.62
N PHE A 100 -2.60 -15.74 2.34
CA PHE A 100 -3.33 -16.95 1.94
C PHE A 100 -2.46 -17.95 1.18
N ASP A 101 -1.43 -17.50 0.46
CA ASP A 101 -0.37 -18.35 -0.10
C ASP A 101 0.79 -18.59 0.88
N GLU A 102 1.57 -19.65 0.66
CA GLU A 102 2.67 -20.06 1.55
C GLU A 102 3.78 -19.01 1.66
N SER A 103 4.11 -18.30 0.58
CA SER A 103 5.19 -17.32 0.59
C SER A 103 4.76 -16.05 1.34
N SER A 104 3.53 -15.57 1.17
CA SER A 104 3.02 -14.43 1.95
C SER A 104 2.78 -14.78 3.43
N LYS A 105 2.28 -15.99 3.74
CA LYS A 105 2.24 -16.49 5.13
C LYS A 105 3.63 -16.54 5.76
N ALA A 106 4.66 -16.92 5.00
CA ALA A 106 6.02 -16.91 5.49
C ALA A 106 6.53 -15.50 5.79
N VAL A 107 6.12 -14.48 5.05
CA VAL A 107 6.41 -13.07 5.37
C VAL A 107 5.71 -12.64 6.65
N LEU A 108 4.40 -12.86 6.77
CA LEU A 108 3.66 -12.56 8.01
C LEU A 108 4.24 -13.28 9.24
N ALA A 109 4.68 -14.53 9.07
CA ALA A 109 5.29 -15.32 10.13
C ALA A 109 6.62 -14.74 10.64
N GLN A 110 7.32 -13.90 9.86
CA GLN A 110 8.50 -13.16 10.33
C GLN A 110 8.14 -12.15 11.43
N GLY A 111 6.89 -11.66 11.43
CA GLY A 111 6.34 -10.75 12.43
C GLY A 111 5.82 -11.43 13.70
N LYS A 112 6.06 -12.74 13.91
CA LYS A 112 5.64 -13.45 15.12
C LYS A 112 6.37 -12.93 16.35
N ILE A 113 5.63 -12.70 17.43
CA ILE A 113 6.19 -12.29 18.72
C ILE A 113 5.96 -13.40 19.74
N ASP A 114 7.03 -13.87 20.38
CA ASP A 114 6.99 -14.97 21.35
C ASP A 114 6.29 -16.24 20.82
N GLY A 115 6.47 -16.53 19.53
CA GLY A 115 5.88 -17.68 18.85
C GLY A 115 4.39 -17.54 18.49
N LYS A 116 3.78 -16.38 18.74
CA LYS A 116 2.38 -16.10 18.45
C LYS A 116 2.23 -15.35 17.13
N ASP A 117 1.21 -15.73 16.36
CA ASP A 117 0.75 -14.96 15.21
C ASP A 117 0.14 -13.63 15.67
N ILE A 118 0.52 -12.56 14.98
CA ILE A 118 -0.01 -11.21 15.20
C ILE A 118 -0.85 -10.85 13.98
N THR A 119 -2.16 -10.76 14.16
CA THR A 119 -3.16 -10.72 13.07
C THR A 119 -3.73 -9.33 12.79
N TRP A 120 -3.20 -8.31 13.46
CA TRP A 120 -3.54 -6.89 13.28
C TRP A 120 -2.26 -6.05 13.36
N GLY A 121 -2.31 -4.76 13.04
CA GLY A 121 -1.17 -3.85 13.21
C GLY A 121 -1.63 -2.41 13.27
N ASP A 122 -0.80 -1.54 13.86
CA ASP A 122 -1.02 -0.10 13.96
C ASP A 122 0.06 0.63 13.17
N THR A 123 -0.12 0.69 11.84
CA THR A 123 0.84 1.32 10.92
C THR A 123 0.93 2.82 11.19
N HIS A 124 2.13 3.37 11.36
CA HIS A 124 2.29 4.78 11.73
C HIS A 124 2.96 5.62 10.64
N HIS A 125 4.28 5.53 10.46
CA HIS A 125 5.03 6.40 9.54
C HIS A 125 5.60 5.62 8.36
N PRO A 126 5.04 5.78 7.15
CA PRO A 126 5.67 5.30 5.95
C PRO A 126 6.87 6.17 5.60
N ALA A 127 8.00 5.58 5.22
CA ALA A 127 9.19 6.28 4.74
C ALA A 127 9.64 5.75 3.39
N MET A 128 9.93 6.65 2.46
CA MET A 128 10.43 6.33 1.13
C MET A 128 11.94 6.10 1.16
N SER A 129 12.47 5.19 0.34
CA SER A 129 13.92 5.10 0.14
C SER A 129 14.48 6.34 -0.54
N GLU A 130 15.72 6.67 -0.16
CA GLU A 130 16.45 7.86 -0.56
C GLU A 130 17.82 7.54 -1.15
N THR A 131 18.22 8.35 -2.12
CA THR A 131 19.59 8.42 -2.65
C THR A 131 20.03 9.88 -2.60
N GLN A 132 21.07 10.17 -1.84
CA GLN A 132 21.55 11.53 -1.59
C GLN A 132 20.45 12.48 -1.09
N GLY A 133 19.56 11.98 -0.24
CA GLY A 133 18.46 12.75 0.34
C GLY A 133 17.25 12.91 -0.56
N GLN A 134 17.24 12.31 -1.75
CA GLN A 134 16.12 12.39 -2.69
C GLN A 134 15.39 11.06 -2.79
N TYR A 135 14.06 11.13 -2.79
CA TYR A 135 13.22 9.95 -3.05
C TYR A 135 13.56 9.31 -4.39
N ASP A 136 13.78 8.00 -4.38
CA ASP A 136 14.16 7.23 -5.56
C ASP A 136 13.13 6.18 -5.98
N GLY A 137 12.06 6.01 -5.21
CA GLY A 137 10.91 5.18 -5.56
C GLY A 137 11.19 3.67 -5.63
N GLN A 138 12.22 3.18 -4.94
CA GLN A 138 12.57 1.75 -4.93
C GLN A 138 11.88 0.99 -3.80
N PHE A 139 11.90 1.52 -2.58
CA PHE A 139 11.36 0.85 -1.40
C PHE A 139 10.53 1.80 -0.54
N LEU A 140 9.60 1.22 0.20
CA LEU A 140 8.85 1.88 1.26
C LEU A 140 9.03 1.08 2.56
N PHE A 141 9.24 1.79 3.67
CA PHE A 141 9.31 1.22 5.00
C PHE A 141 8.10 1.66 5.81
N ILE A 142 7.57 0.81 6.68
CA ILE A 142 6.44 1.16 7.55
C ILE A 142 6.52 0.39 8.86
N ASN A 143 6.38 1.08 9.99
CA ASN A 143 6.40 0.50 11.32
C ASN A 143 5.01 0.06 11.78
N ASP A 144 4.96 -0.85 12.74
CA ASP A 144 3.79 -1.18 13.57
C ASP A 144 4.07 -0.76 15.02
N LYS A 145 3.30 0.20 15.50
CA LYS A 145 3.43 0.71 16.86
C LYS A 145 3.03 -0.30 17.92
N ALA A 146 1.89 -0.97 17.72
CA ALA A 146 1.28 -1.81 18.74
C ALA A 146 2.09 -3.09 18.99
N ASN A 147 2.74 -3.59 17.93
CA ASN A 147 3.61 -4.76 17.99
C ASN A 147 4.90 -4.37 17.27
N PRO A 148 6.00 -4.10 17.98
CA PRO A 148 7.18 -3.38 17.47
C PRO A 148 7.82 -4.16 16.31
N ARG A 149 7.39 -3.82 15.09
CA ARG A 149 7.71 -4.49 13.83
C ARG A 149 7.94 -3.43 12.76
N LEU A 150 8.84 -3.73 11.84
CA LEU A 150 9.12 -2.91 10.67
C LEU A 150 9.00 -3.75 9.42
N ALA A 151 8.31 -3.22 8.41
CA ALA A 151 8.15 -3.88 7.12
C ALA A 151 8.95 -3.18 6.02
N VAL A 152 9.43 -3.98 5.07
CA VAL A 152 10.03 -3.52 3.81
C VAL A 152 9.08 -3.86 2.67
N ILE A 153 8.71 -2.87 1.88
CA ILE A 153 7.87 -2.98 0.69
C ILE A 153 8.72 -2.61 -0.53
N ASP A 154 8.73 -3.44 -1.57
CA ASP A 154 9.36 -3.12 -2.85
C ASP A 154 8.33 -2.42 -3.74
N LEU A 155 8.67 -1.22 -4.23
CA LEU A 155 7.78 -0.41 -5.06
C LEU A 155 7.84 -0.77 -6.55
N ARG A 156 8.69 -1.73 -6.94
CA ARG A 156 8.64 -2.35 -8.27
C ARG A 156 7.35 -3.15 -8.45
N ASP A 157 6.89 -3.84 -7.42
CA ASP A 157 5.67 -4.66 -7.48
C ASP A 157 4.65 -4.37 -6.38
N PHE A 158 4.95 -3.41 -5.48
CA PHE A 158 4.07 -2.97 -4.40
C PHE A 158 3.73 -4.12 -3.44
N GLU A 159 4.72 -4.97 -3.16
CA GLU A 159 4.58 -6.16 -2.31
C GLU A 159 5.43 -6.04 -1.05
N THR A 160 4.87 -6.38 0.11
CA THR A 160 5.67 -6.55 1.32
C THR A 160 6.60 -7.74 1.16
N LYS A 161 7.89 -7.46 1.32
CA LYS A 161 8.98 -8.41 1.16
C LYS A 161 9.37 -9.00 2.49
N GLN A 162 9.54 -8.17 3.52
CA GLN A 162 10.11 -8.57 4.81
C GLN A 162 9.36 -7.90 5.95
N ILE A 163 9.27 -8.59 7.07
CA ILE A 163 8.94 -8.02 8.37
C ILE A 163 10.07 -8.37 9.34
N VAL A 164 10.54 -7.41 10.12
CA VAL A 164 11.43 -7.65 11.26
C VAL A 164 10.71 -7.27 12.55
N VAL A 165 11.02 -7.96 13.65
CA VAL A 165 10.48 -7.67 14.99
C VAL A 165 11.59 -7.04 15.81
N ASN A 166 11.32 -5.93 16.49
CA ASN A 166 12.28 -5.37 17.42
C ASN A 166 12.42 -6.28 18.65
N PRO A 167 13.63 -6.79 18.95
CA PRO A 167 13.82 -7.71 20.07
C PRO A 167 14.00 -6.99 21.42
N ILE A 168 14.14 -5.66 21.42
CA ILE A 168 14.43 -4.85 22.60
C ILE A 168 13.18 -4.13 23.11
N TYR A 169 12.47 -3.43 22.23
CA TYR A 169 11.36 -2.56 22.63
C TYR A 169 10.00 -3.27 22.55
N LYS A 170 8.95 -2.63 23.10
CA LYS A 170 7.58 -3.16 23.19
C LYS A 170 6.52 -2.30 22.51
N SER A 171 6.90 -1.10 22.08
CA SER A 171 6.05 -0.14 21.37
C SER A 171 6.97 0.79 20.59
N GLU A 172 6.76 0.94 19.29
CA GLU A 172 7.61 1.76 18.41
C GLU A 172 6.80 2.81 17.66
N HIS A 173 6.99 4.08 18.00
CA HIS A 173 6.23 5.17 17.37
C HIS A 173 7.12 5.98 16.42
N GLY A 174 8.30 6.42 16.85
CA GLY A 174 9.16 7.38 16.14
C GLY A 174 9.95 6.82 14.99
N GLY A 175 9.25 6.15 14.07
CA GLY A 175 9.73 5.54 12.85
C GLY A 175 8.53 5.13 11.98
N ALA A 176 8.72 4.72 10.74
CA ALA A 176 10.00 4.61 10.04
C ALA A 176 10.50 5.98 9.53
N PHE A 177 11.82 6.20 9.59
CA PHE A 177 12.53 7.29 8.90
C PHE A 177 13.82 6.73 8.30
N VAL A 178 14.35 7.31 7.22
CA VAL A 178 15.57 6.79 6.57
C VAL A 178 16.70 7.81 6.57
N THR A 179 17.93 7.32 6.69
CA THR A 179 19.12 8.14 6.41
C THR A 179 19.16 8.55 4.93
N PRO A 180 19.88 9.62 4.53
CA PRO A 180 19.86 10.16 3.16
C PRO A 180 20.24 9.19 2.02
N ASN A 181 20.89 8.07 2.31
CA ASN A 181 21.20 7.02 1.33
C ASN A 181 20.52 5.68 1.65
N THR A 182 19.55 5.69 2.57
CA THR A 182 18.87 4.50 3.11
C THR A 182 19.87 3.46 3.59
N GLU A 183 20.91 3.90 4.29
CA GLU A 183 21.86 2.99 4.95
C GLU A 183 21.24 2.35 6.19
N TYR A 184 20.41 3.12 6.89
CA TYR A 184 19.64 2.72 8.05
C TYR A 184 18.20 3.23 7.99
N VAL A 185 17.28 2.44 8.56
CA VAL A 185 15.91 2.83 8.90
C VAL A 185 15.82 3.02 10.41
N ILE A 186 15.22 4.10 10.86
CA ILE A 186 15.19 4.56 12.25
C ILE A 186 13.79 4.30 12.84
N GLU A 187 13.75 3.71 14.04
CA GLU A 187 12.55 3.57 14.87
C GLU A 187 12.85 3.88 16.34
N ALA A 188 11.94 4.58 17.02
CA ALA A 188 12.08 4.92 18.43
C ALA A 188 10.98 4.31 19.30
N ALA A 189 11.36 3.87 20.50
CA ALA A 189 10.45 3.30 21.48
C ALA A 189 9.51 4.35 22.06
N GLN A 190 8.19 4.17 22.00
CA GLN A 190 7.30 5.19 22.60
C GLN A 190 7.22 5.10 24.12
N TYR A 191 7.22 3.88 24.65
CA TYR A 191 7.04 3.65 26.08
C TYR A 191 8.23 2.87 26.61
N ALA A 192 8.82 3.40 27.68
CA ALA A 192 9.94 2.76 28.34
C ALA A 192 9.54 1.37 28.87
N THR A 193 10.42 0.39 28.66
CA THR A 193 10.27 -0.96 29.20
C THR A 193 11.65 -1.51 29.59
N PRO A 194 11.75 -2.58 30.40
CA PRO A 194 13.01 -3.27 30.59
C PRO A 194 13.54 -3.82 29.26
N LEU A 195 14.84 -3.64 29.00
CA LEU A 195 15.46 -4.09 27.75
C LEU A 195 15.49 -5.63 27.64
N GLU A 196 15.52 -6.35 28.77
CA GLU A 196 15.49 -7.81 28.77
C GLU A 196 14.08 -8.36 28.53
N ASN A 197 13.94 -9.33 27.63
CA ASN A 197 12.68 -10.03 27.43
C ASN A 197 12.36 -10.98 28.59
N LYS A 198 11.06 -11.20 28.83
CA LYS A 198 10.54 -12.19 29.80
C LYS A 198 11.03 -11.95 31.24
N LYS A 199 11.30 -10.70 31.59
CA LYS A 199 11.68 -10.29 32.94
C LYS A 199 10.67 -9.29 33.48
N PHE A 200 10.25 -9.50 34.71
CA PHE A 200 9.36 -8.60 35.42
C PHE A 200 10.18 -7.70 36.34
N TYR A 201 9.91 -6.41 36.29
CA TYR A 201 10.31 -5.45 37.30
C TYR A 201 9.08 -4.63 37.70
N PRO A 202 8.92 -4.31 38.98
CA PRO A 202 7.81 -3.50 39.44
C PRO A 202 8.02 -2.02 39.06
N LEU A 203 6.95 -1.22 38.99
CA LEU A 203 7.02 0.19 38.61
C LEU A 203 7.80 1.06 39.61
N GLU A 204 7.95 0.58 40.85
CA GLU A 204 8.82 1.18 41.86
C GLU A 204 10.29 1.22 41.41
N GLU A 205 10.69 0.38 40.47
CA GLU A 205 12.03 0.34 39.87
C GLU A 205 12.06 1.00 38.46
N PHE A 206 11.08 1.84 38.12
CA PHE A 206 10.98 2.44 36.78
C PHE A 206 12.23 3.21 36.38
N ASN A 207 12.80 4.01 37.29
CA ASN A 207 13.98 4.81 36.99
C ASN A 207 15.23 3.93 36.78
N GLU A 208 15.32 2.81 37.47
CA GLU A 208 16.48 1.95 37.50
C GLU A 208 16.49 0.94 36.35
N LYS A 209 15.32 0.37 36.03
CA LYS A 209 15.18 -0.82 35.16
C LYS A 209 14.55 -0.56 33.80
N TYR A 210 13.74 0.48 33.66
CA TYR A 210 13.04 0.76 32.41
C TYR A 210 13.90 1.67 31.55
N ARG A 211 13.84 1.50 30.23
CA ARG A 211 14.61 2.30 29.27
C ARG A 211 13.80 2.56 28.01
N GLY A 212 14.06 3.72 27.41
CA GLY A 212 13.67 4.04 26.05
C GLY A 212 14.79 3.70 25.07
N GLY A 213 14.63 4.15 23.82
CA GLY A 213 15.74 4.19 22.88
C GLY A 213 15.36 4.19 21.42
N VAL A 214 16.40 4.15 20.57
CA VAL A 214 16.28 4.28 19.11
C VAL A 214 17.01 3.12 18.47
N THR A 215 16.35 2.44 17.53
CA THR A 215 16.90 1.35 16.73
C THR A 215 17.25 1.85 15.34
N TYR A 216 18.43 1.44 14.86
CA TYR A 216 18.93 1.70 13.52
C TYR A 216 19.01 0.36 12.79
N TRP A 217 18.05 0.10 11.92
CA TRP A 217 17.96 -1.09 11.09
C TRP A 217 18.84 -0.94 9.86
N LYS A 218 19.92 -1.71 9.77
CA LYS A 218 20.81 -1.69 8.60
C LYS A 218 20.03 -2.22 7.40
N PHE A 219 19.93 -1.42 6.35
CA PHE A 219 19.32 -1.84 5.10
C PHE A 219 20.39 -2.28 4.09
N ASP A 220 20.25 -3.51 3.59
CA ASP A 220 20.96 -3.98 2.41
C ASP A 220 20.10 -3.71 1.19
N ARG A 221 20.40 -2.58 0.55
CA ARG A 221 19.69 -2.10 -0.62
C ARG A 221 19.75 -3.04 -1.81
N LYS A 222 20.84 -3.81 -1.95
CA LYS A 222 20.99 -4.73 -3.07
C LYS A 222 20.07 -5.94 -2.91
N GLU A 223 19.96 -6.45 -1.70
CA GLU A 223 19.05 -7.56 -1.39
C GLU A 223 17.59 -7.10 -1.18
N GLY A 224 17.38 -5.79 -0.97
CA GLY A 224 16.07 -5.22 -0.65
C GLY A 224 15.57 -5.66 0.73
N ARG A 225 16.49 -5.80 1.71
CA ARG A 225 16.22 -6.37 3.03
C ARG A 225 16.93 -5.60 4.14
N ILE A 226 16.32 -5.59 5.31
CA ILE A 226 17.00 -5.28 6.56
C ILE A 226 17.92 -6.46 6.93
N ASP A 227 19.13 -6.15 7.40
CA ASP A 227 20.09 -7.07 8.02
C ASP A 227 20.07 -6.89 9.55
N PRO A 228 19.28 -7.70 10.30
CA PRO A 228 19.18 -7.57 11.75
C PRO A 228 20.51 -7.77 12.47
N LYS A 229 21.48 -8.47 11.86
CA LYS A 229 22.78 -8.75 12.49
C LYS A 229 23.72 -7.55 12.47
N LYS A 230 23.50 -6.60 11.55
CA LYS A 230 24.24 -5.33 11.45
C LYS A 230 23.44 -4.13 11.98
N SER A 231 22.25 -4.42 12.51
CA SER A 231 21.37 -3.45 13.12
C SER A 231 21.68 -3.33 14.61
N PHE A 232 21.42 -2.17 15.19
CA PHE A 232 21.74 -1.90 16.60
C PHE A 232 20.75 -0.92 17.21
N SER A 233 20.70 -0.86 18.53
CA SER A 233 19.92 0.14 19.26
C SER A 233 20.82 1.00 20.15
N VAL A 234 20.41 2.24 20.38
CA VAL A 234 21.02 3.16 21.33
C VAL A 234 20.08 3.30 22.52
N GLU A 235 20.55 2.90 23.71
CA GLU A 235 19.78 3.03 24.95
C GLU A 235 19.57 4.52 25.27
N LEU A 236 18.32 4.87 25.62
CA LEU A 236 17.96 6.18 26.14
C LEU A 236 17.36 6.07 27.55
N PRO A 237 17.36 7.17 28.33
CA PRO A 237 16.57 7.25 29.56
C PRO A 237 15.11 6.79 29.38
N PRO A 238 14.42 6.38 30.46
CA PRO A 238 13.01 5.99 30.42
C PRO A 238 12.05 7.18 30.25
N TYR A 239 12.32 8.02 29.27
CA TYR A 239 11.38 8.99 28.75
C TYR A 239 10.52 8.30 27.69
N SER A 240 9.37 8.87 27.37
CA SER A 240 8.57 8.40 26.25
C SER A 240 9.06 9.10 24.98
N GLN A 241 9.73 8.38 24.06
CA GLN A 241 10.13 9.01 22.80
C GLN A 241 8.91 9.16 21.89
N ASP A 242 8.90 10.17 21.03
CA ASP A 242 7.79 10.39 20.10
C ASP A 242 8.24 10.17 18.65
N LEU A 243 8.54 11.22 17.91
CA LEU A 243 9.00 11.17 16.52
C LEU A 243 10.52 11.22 16.41
N SER A 244 11.02 10.76 15.26
CA SER A 244 12.43 10.87 14.88
C SER A 244 12.56 11.49 13.50
N ASP A 245 13.72 12.05 13.18
CA ASP A 245 14.11 12.32 11.79
C ASP A 245 15.64 12.15 11.65
N ALA A 246 16.08 11.77 10.45
CA ALA A 246 17.48 11.65 10.11
C ALA A 246 18.04 13.02 9.72
N GLY A 247 19.27 13.30 10.15
CA GLY A 247 20.01 14.46 9.69
C GLY A 247 20.28 14.40 8.18
N LYS A 248 20.30 15.57 7.56
CA LYS A 248 20.47 15.79 6.11
C LYS A 248 21.60 16.78 5.90
N GLY A 249 22.25 16.77 4.73
CA GLY A 249 23.33 17.73 4.42
C GLY A 249 24.37 17.88 5.54
N PRO A 250 24.51 19.06 6.18
CA PRO A 250 25.46 19.28 7.27
C PRO A 250 25.16 18.49 8.55
N SER A 251 23.92 18.05 8.77
CA SER A 251 23.53 17.19 9.91
C SER A 251 23.57 15.69 9.60
N ASP A 252 23.96 15.28 8.39
CA ASP A 252 24.15 13.86 8.07
C ASP A 252 25.12 13.18 9.05
N GLY A 253 24.82 11.93 9.41
CA GLY A 253 25.47 11.19 10.50
C GLY A 253 24.86 11.42 11.89
N TRP A 254 23.88 12.31 12.00
CA TRP A 254 23.09 12.55 13.20
C TRP A 254 21.61 12.24 12.98
N SER A 255 20.88 12.05 14.06
CA SER A 255 19.43 11.89 14.10
C SER A 255 18.87 12.60 15.33
N PHE A 256 17.59 12.95 15.25
CA PHE A 256 16.91 13.73 16.26
C PHE A 256 15.65 12.98 16.66
N THR A 257 15.46 12.75 17.95
CA THR A 257 14.28 12.06 18.49
C THR A 257 13.75 12.83 19.68
N ASN A 258 12.54 13.35 19.59
CA ASN A 258 11.94 14.11 20.67
C ASN A 258 11.31 13.19 21.73
N SER A 259 10.89 13.77 22.84
CA SER A 259 10.26 13.01 23.91
C SER A 259 9.18 13.79 24.65
N PHE A 260 8.32 13.05 25.33
CA PHE A 260 7.38 13.55 26.31
C PHE A 260 7.45 12.72 27.58
N CYS A 261 6.77 13.16 28.63
CA CYS A 261 6.78 12.49 29.93
C CYS A 261 8.20 12.33 30.51
N THR A 262 9.09 13.32 30.34
CA THR A 262 10.43 13.31 30.97
C THR A 262 10.36 13.42 32.50
N GLU A 263 9.17 13.68 33.05
CA GLU A 263 8.79 13.51 34.45
C GLU A 263 8.93 12.07 34.92
N ARG A 264 8.82 11.10 34.00
CA ARG A 264 8.81 9.65 34.28
C ARG A 264 7.63 9.26 35.17
N TYR A 265 6.47 9.84 34.90
CA TYR A 265 5.25 9.57 35.65
C TYR A 265 4.64 8.22 35.24
N VAL A 266 4.39 7.35 36.23
CA VAL A 266 3.90 5.97 36.02
C VAL A 266 2.46 5.75 36.49
N GLY A 267 1.69 6.83 36.64
CA GLY A 267 0.27 6.74 36.99
C GLY A 267 -0.05 6.29 38.42
N GLY A 268 -1.31 5.90 38.62
CA GLY A 268 -1.88 5.46 39.90
C GLY A 268 -3.23 6.10 40.24
N ILE A 269 -4.09 6.32 39.24
CA ILE A 269 -5.40 6.97 39.43
C ILE A 269 -6.29 6.22 40.45
N GLU A 270 -6.25 4.89 40.44
CA GLU A 270 -6.94 4.03 41.40
C GLU A 270 -6.42 4.17 42.83
N LYS A 271 -5.19 4.69 42.98
CA LYS A 271 -4.55 5.00 44.27
C LYS A 271 -4.71 6.49 44.64
N GLY A 272 -5.59 7.22 43.97
CA GLY A 272 -5.86 8.64 44.21
C GLY A 272 -4.83 9.61 43.63
N ARG A 273 -3.93 9.15 42.74
CA ARG A 273 -2.99 10.04 42.03
C ARG A 273 -3.66 10.68 40.80
N PRO A 274 -3.13 11.80 40.27
CA PRO A 274 -3.60 12.38 39.01
C PRO A 274 -3.55 11.37 37.84
N PRO A 275 -4.37 11.57 36.79
CA PRO A 275 -4.30 10.78 35.58
C PRO A 275 -2.96 10.98 34.84
N TYR A 276 -2.65 10.11 33.88
CA TYR A 276 -1.34 10.04 33.24
C TYR A 276 -0.95 11.32 32.53
N GLU A 277 -1.89 11.91 31.78
CA GLU A 277 -1.68 13.13 31.01
C GLU A 277 -1.28 14.30 31.91
N ALA A 278 -1.87 14.43 33.10
CA ALA A 278 -1.54 15.49 34.05
C ALA A 278 -0.12 15.32 34.62
N GLY A 279 0.29 14.09 34.91
CA GLY A 279 1.62 13.81 35.46
C GLY A 279 2.75 13.86 34.42
N CYS A 280 2.48 13.43 33.19
CA CYS A 280 3.42 13.45 32.05
C CYS A 280 3.52 14.81 31.34
N SER A 281 2.77 15.81 31.80
CA SER A 281 2.82 17.19 31.28
C SER A 281 2.97 18.21 32.40
N ALA A 282 3.63 17.84 33.49
CA ALA A 282 3.83 18.72 34.64
C ALA A 282 5.00 19.70 34.41
N LYS A 283 6.06 19.28 33.72
CA LYS A 283 7.22 20.12 33.36
C LYS A 283 6.87 21.07 32.22
N ASP A 284 7.61 22.17 32.12
CA ASP A 284 7.48 23.13 31.01
C ASP A 284 8.24 22.69 29.75
N THR A 285 9.22 21.80 29.91
CA THR A 285 10.03 21.26 28.81
C THR A 285 10.29 19.78 28.98
N ASP A 286 10.35 19.09 27.84
CA ASP A 286 10.90 17.75 27.68
C ASP A 286 12.23 17.82 26.92
N TYR A 287 12.71 16.73 26.29
CA TYR A 287 14.02 16.68 25.66
C TYR A 287 14.01 16.13 24.23
N MET A 288 14.64 16.89 23.33
CA MET A 288 15.11 16.41 22.05
C MET A 288 16.44 15.68 22.26
N HIS A 289 16.48 14.40 21.89
CA HIS A 289 17.69 13.60 21.85
C HIS A 289 18.42 13.87 20.54
N VAL A 290 19.65 14.37 20.63
CA VAL A 290 20.56 14.59 19.50
C VAL A 290 21.56 13.43 19.49
N ILE A 291 21.44 12.54 18.51
CA ILE A 291 22.15 11.25 18.49
C ILE A 291 23.12 11.20 17.31
N ASN A 292 24.41 10.98 17.57
CA ASN A 292 25.40 10.69 16.52
C ASN A 292 25.36 9.21 16.17
N TRP A 293 24.38 8.81 15.36
CA TRP A 293 24.18 7.41 14.99
C TRP A 293 25.35 6.83 14.21
N LYS A 294 26.09 7.65 13.45
CA LYS A 294 27.25 7.19 12.70
C LYS A 294 28.38 6.78 13.64
N LYS A 295 28.67 7.59 14.65
CA LYS A 295 29.60 7.22 15.73
C LYS A 295 29.10 6.00 16.51
N ALA A 296 27.79 5.91 16.76
CA ALA A 296 27.22 4.72 17.41
C ALA A 296 27.48 3.45 16.59
N ALA A 297 27.27 3.50 15.27
CA ALA A 297 27.54 2.39 14.37
C ALA A 297 29.02 1.99 14.36
N GLU A 298 29.94 2.96 14.36
CA GLU A 298 31.39 2.71 14.47
C GLU A 298 31.76 2.01 15.80
N LEU A 299 31.18 2.45 16.92
CA LEU A 299 31.41 1.85 18.24
C LEU A 299 30.86 0.41 18.31
N VAL A 300 29.67 0.18 17.75
CA VAL A 300 29.07 -1.16 17.67
C VAL A 300 29.96 -2.08 16.82
N ALA A 301 30.42 -1.62 15.66
CA ALA A 301 31.34 -2.37 14.80
C ALA A 301 32.69 -2.65 15.48
N ALA A 302 33.13 -1.76 16.37
CA ALA A 302 34.31 -1.96 17.22
C ALA A 302 34.07 -2.87 18.45
N GLY A 303 32.90 -3.51 18.56
CA GLY A 303 32.58 -4.45 19.63
C GLY A 303 32.27 -3.78 20.98
N ARG A 304 31.89 -2.50 20.99
CA ARG A 304 31.58 -1.75 22.22
C ARG A 304 30.11 -1.87 22.66
N ALA A 305 29.27 -2.56 21.91
CA ALA A 305 27.88 -2.82 22.25
C ALA A 305 27.74 -4.01 23.22
N LYS A 306 26.65 -4.02 23.97
CA LYS A 306 26.22 -5.17 24.76
C LYS A 306 25.17 -5.97 23.99
N LYS A 307 25.32 -7.30 23.96
CA LYS A 307 24.26 -8.18 23.45
C LYS A 307 23.11 -8.30 24.44
N ILE A 308 21.91 -7.89 24.04
CA ILE A 308 20.66 -8.06 24.80
C ILE A 308 19.63 -8.70 23.85
N ASN A 309 19.02 -9.80 24.26
CA ASN A 309 18.09 -10.58 23.41
C ASN A 309 18.65 -10.92 22.00
N GLY A 310 19.98 -11.07 21.89
CA GLY A 310 20.68 -11.33 20.61
C GLY A 310 21.00 -10.09 19.76
N HIS A 311 20.52 -8.92 20.16
CA HIS A 311 20.70 -7.64 19.47
C HIS A 311 21.79 -6.78 20.10
N ASP A 312 22.48 -5.97 19.28
CA ASP A 312 23.50 -5.05 19.77
C ASP A 312 22.88 -3.78 20.32
N VAL A 313 23.13 -3.52 21.60
CA VAL A 313 22.66 -2.31 22.29
C VAL A 313 23.86 -1.51 22.76
N LEU A 314 23.99 -0.29 22.26
CA LEU A 314 24.95 0.68 22.75
C LEU A 314 24.40 1.29 24.04
N MET A 315 25.00 0.91 25.16
CA MET A 315 24.56 1.26 26.50
C MET A 315 24.83 2.74 26.80
N LEU A 316 24.01 3.32 27.69
CA LEU A 316 24.00 4.74 28.02
C LEU A 316 25.34 5.24 28.57
N ASP A 317 26.04 4.42 29.38
CA ASP A 317 27.36 4.75 29.92
C ASP A 317 28.41 4.95 28.82
N THR A 318 28.36 4.10 27.80
CA THR A 318 29.20 4.19 26.60
C THR A 318 28.81 5.39 25.77
N SER A 319 27.51 5.63 25.57
CA SER A 319 27.01 6.81 24.87
C SER A 319 27.43 8.13 25.52
N ILE A 320 27.41 8.22 26.86
CA ILE A 320 27.87 9.39 27.61
C ILE A 320 29.39 9.55 27.45
N LYS A 321 30.15 8.49 27.71
CA LYS A 321 31.62 8.53 27.69
C LYS A 321 32.16 8.88 26.31
N GLU A 322 31.54 8.35 25.27
CA GLU A 322 31.98 8.55 23.89
C GLU A 322 31.25 9.74 23.24
N GLY A 323 30.34 10.45 23.91
CA GLY A 323 29.65 11.62 23.36
C GLY A 323 28.77 11.29 22.13
N VAL A 324 27.93 10.27 22.27
CA VAL A 324 26.99 9.80 21.23
C VAL A 324 25.62 10.48 21.35
N VAL A 325 25.16 10.74 22.58
CA VAL A 325 23.82 11.27 22.85
C VAL A 325 23.95 12.56 23.67
N PHE A 326 23.20 13.58 23.25
CA PHE A 326 23.04 14.86 23.94
C PHE A 326 21.57 15.22 24.02
N LEU A 327 21.19 16.06 24.98
CA LEU A 327 19.81 16.52 25.13
C LEU A 327 19.72 18.04 24.89
N VAL A 328 18.62 18.46 24.27
CA VAL A 328 18.21 19.88 24.16
C VAL A 328 16.80 20.00 24.71
N PRO A 329 16.51 20.91 25.67
CA PRO A 329 15.16 21.12 26.17
C PRO A 329 14.18 21.58 25.08
N GLU A 330 12.93 21.09 25.10
CA GLU A 330 11.87 21.43 24.15
C GLU A 330 10.50 21.61 24.82
N PRO A 331 9.77 22.72 24.59
CA PRO A 331 8.45 22.98 25.17
C PRO A 331 7.32 22.48 24.25
N LYS A 332 6.20 21.91 24.74
CA LYS A 332 5.98 21.19 26.00
C LYS A 332 5.25 19.89 25.65
N SER A 333 5.78 18.74 26.09
CA SER A 333 5.33 17.44 25.60
C SER A 333 5.20 17.43 24.07
N PRO A 334 6.26 17.85 23.34
CA PRO A 334 6.20 18.05 21.89
C PRO A 334 5.82 16.77 21.14
N HIS A 335 5.49 16.93 19.86
CA HIS A 335 5.08 15.82 18.97
C HIS A 335 6.00 15.68 17.75
N GLY A 336 5.99 16.65 16.85
CA GLY A 336 6.84 16.67 15.65
C GLY A 336 8.28 17.07 15.95
N VAL A 337 9.22 16.37 15.31
CA VAL A 337 10.63 16.75 15.20
C VAL A 337 11.07 16.53 13.75
N ASP A 338 11.22 17.64 13.03
CA ASP A 338 11.34 17.62 11.57
C ASP A 338 12.67 18.28 11.17
N VAL A 339 13.49 17.64 10.33
CA VAL A 339 14.75 18.19 9.84
C VAL A 339 14.52 18.89 8.50
N THR A 340 14.91 20.16 8.44
CA THR A 340 14.83 20.98 7.23
C THR A 340 15.50 20.32 6.02
N PRO A 341 15.04 20.58 4.78
CA PRO A 341 15.59 19.96 3.57
C PRO A 341 17.09 20.24 3.35
N ASP A 342 17.58 21.40 3.81
CA ASP A 342 19.00 21.76 3.74
C ASP A 342 19.82 21.22 4.93
N GLY A 343 19.14 20.59 5.90
CA GLY A 343 19.71 19.94 7.06
C GLY A 343 20.29 20.85 8.13
N LYS A 344 20.09 22.16 8.04
CA LYS A 344 20.70 23.14 8.96
C LYS A 344 19.90 23.34 10.25
N PHE A 345 18.60 23.10 10.18
CA PHE A 345 17.69 23.33 11.29
C PHE A 345 16.81 22.12 11.60
N ILE A 346 16.37 22.05 12.85
CA ILE A 346 15.42 21.07 13.37
C ILE A 346 14.22 21.81 13.93
N THR A 347 13.04 21.51 13.42
CA THR A 347 11.78 22.12 13.84
C THR A 347 11.07 21.20 14.82
N VAL A 348 10.74 21.70 16.01
CA VAL A 348 9.98 20.95 17.01
C VAL A 348 8.62 21.61 17.24
N SER A 349 7.56 20.82 17.10
CA SER A 349 6.18 21.26 17.27
C SER A 349 5.72 21.06 18.72
N GLY A 350 5.38 22.17 19.39
CA GLY A 350 5.27 22.21 20.85
C GLY A 350 4.05 21.55 21.50
N LYS A 351 3.09 21.02 20.72
CA LYS A 351 1.85 20.36 21.16
C LYS A 351 1.05 21.13 22.23
N LEU A 352 1.44 21.01 23.50
CA LEU A 352 0.79 21.72 24.61
C LEU A 352 1.26 23.17 24.72
N ASP A 353 2.42 23.48 24.14
CA ASP A 353 2.88 24.85 23.91
C ASP A 353 2.41 25.35 22.54
N THR A 354 2.01 26.62 22.47
CA THR A 354 1.49 27.23 21.23
C THR A 354 2.56 27.57 20.19
N HIS A 355 3.83 27.36 20.52
CA HIS A 355 4.96 27.68 19.67
C HIS A 355 5.50 26.47 18.93
N VAL A 356 6.18 26.78 17.84
CA VAL A 356 7.11 25.90 17.17
C VAL A 356 8.52 26.44 17.38
N SER A 357 9.44 25.57 17.77
CA SER A 357 10.83 25.91 18.07
C SER A 357 11.74 25.45 16.93
N VAL A 358 12.61 26.32 16.42
CA VAL A 358 13.58 26.00 15.38
C VAL A 358 14.97 26.00 16.01
N TYR A 359 15.60 24.83 16.07
CA TYR A 359 16.97 24.67 16.56
C TYR A 359 17.96 24.72 15.40
N SER A 360 19.15 25.28 15.64
CA SER A 360 20.24 25.30 14.66
C SER A 360 21.22 24.17 14.95
N PHE A 361 21.45 23.30 13.95
CA PHE A 361 22.41 22.22 14.06
C PHE A 361 23.84 22.73 14.26
N GLU A 362 24.21 23.83 13.58
CA GLU A 362 25.51 24.49 13.75
C GLU A 362 25.73 24.91 15.21
N LYS A 363 24.72 25.55 15.82
CA LYS A 363 24.78 25.98 17.22
C LYS A 363 24.89 24.79 18.18
N ILE A 364 24.13 23.71 17.93
CA ILE A 364 24.22 22.46 18.69
C ILE A 364 25.65 21.89 18.62
N GLN A 365 26.22 21.77 17.42
CA GLN A 365 27.60 21.29 17.24
C GLN A 365 28.63 22.20 17.91
N ALA A 366 28.44 23.52 17.86
CA ALA A 366 29.30 24.48 18.54
C ALA A 366 29.27 24.29 20.07
N ALA A 367 28.08 24.08 20.66
CA ALA A 367 27.94 23.80 22.09
C ALA A 367 28.61 22.48 22.48
N ILE A 368 28.41 21.41 21.69
CA ILE A 368 29.05 20.10 21.92
C ILE A 368 30.58 20.24 21.88
N LYS A 369 31.12 20.90 20.84
CA LYS A 369 32.57 21.10 20.68
C LYS A 369 33.18 21.93 21.81
N ALA A 370 32.44 22.92 22.31
CA ALA A 370 32.87 23.77 23.41
C ALA A 370 32.68 23.11 24.79
N GLY A 371 32.02 21.95 24.88
CA GLY A 371 31.63 21.35 26.16
C GLY A 371 30.65 22.22 26.95
N LYS A 372 29.88 23.08 26.26
CA LYS A 372 28.98 24.06 26.86
C LYS A 372 27.63 23.41 27.17
N PHE A 373 27.54 22.77 28.33
CA PHE A 373 26.33 22.13 28.84
C PHE A 373 25.83 22.87 30.08
N GLU A 374 24.53 23.11 30.17
CA GLU A 374 23.95 23.78 31.34
C GLU A 374 23.78 22.83 32.53
N SER A 375 23.61 21.55 32.26
CA SER A 375 23.39 20.52 33.27
C SER A 375 23.66 19.13 32.70
N LYS A 376 23.41 18.13 33.54
CA LYS A 376 23.22 16.75 33.13
C LYS A 376 21.83 16.30 33.56
N ASP A 377 21.20 15.45 32.77
CA ASP A 377 19.97 14.79 33.18
C ASP A 377 20.23 13.82 34.35
N PRO A 378 19.18 13.24 34.97
CA PRO A 378 19.35 12.28 36.08
C PRO A 378 20.17 11.04 35.75
N TYR A 379 20.42 10.76 34.46
CA TYR A 379 21.18 9.59 34.01
C TYR A 379 22.58 9.93 33.49
N GLY A 380 22.97 11.21 33.54
CA GLY A 380 24.32 11.69 33.23
C GLY A 380 24.53 12.20 31.80
N LEU A 381 23.49 12.23 30.96
CA LEU A 381 23.55 12.80 29.62
C LEU A 381 23.75 14.33 29.69
N PRO A 382 24.65 14.91 28.89
CA PRO A 382 24.83 16.35 28.84
C PRO A 382 23.61 17.05 28.24
N VAL A 383 23.17 18.12 28.90
CA VAL A 383 22.05 18.96 28.44
C VAL A 383 22.62 20.27 27.90
N ILE A 384 22.36 20.55 26.63
CA ILE A 384 22.70 21.81 25.96
C ILE A 384 21.61 22.82 26.32
N ASN A 385 22.01 24.03 26.73
CA ASN A 385 21.04 25.09 27.02
C ASN A 385 20.21 25.40 25.77
N MET A 386 18.87 25.44 25.91
CA MET A 386 17.97 25.74 24.80
C MET A 386 18.37 27.02 24.07
N LYS A 387 18.76 28.10 24.78
CA LYS A 387 19.17 29.38 24.16
C LYS A 387 20.45 29.26 23.33
N ASP A 388 21.32 28.32 23.68
CA ASP A 388 22.55 28.06 22.95
C ASP A 388 22.31 27.23 21.69
N ALA A 389 21.17 26.53 21.56
CA ALA A 389 20.79 25.74 20.39
C ALA A 389 19.74 26.42 19.50
N LEU A 390 18.86 27.24 20.09
CA LEU A 390 17.70 27.82 19.42
C LEU A 390 18.10 28.83 18.34
N HIS A 391 17.49 28.73 17.16
CA HIS A 391 17.52 29.73 16.10
C HIS A 391 16.41 30.75 16.30
N THR A 392 15.16 30.28 16.35
CA THR A 392 13.97 31.11 16.58
C THR A 392 12.84 30.26 17.19
N GLN A 393 11.80 30.92 17.68
CA GLN A 393 10.58 30.30 18.17
C GLN A 393 9.38 31.16 17.77
N VAL A 394 8.32 30.54 17.27
CA VAL A 394 7.18 31.25 16.66
C VAL A 394 5.89 30.74 17.24
N GLN A 395 5.05 31.64 17.73
CA GLN A 395 3.70 31.30 18.18
C GLN A 395 2.81 31.07 16.96
N LEU A 396 2.43 29.81 16.71
CA LEU A 396 1.59 29.48 15.55
C LEU A 396 0.12 29.32 15.92
N GLY A 397 -0.22 28.82 17.10
CA GLY A 397 -1.61 28.59 17.51
C GLY A 397 -1.74 27.43 18.48
N LEU A 398 -2.95 26.97 18.75
CA LEU A 398 -3.20 25.90 19.72
C LEU A 398 -2.97 24.53 19.08
N GLY A 399 -2.11 23.72 19.72
CA GLY A 399 -1.88 22.32 19.32
C GLY A 399 -0.95 22.13 18.12
N PRO A 400 0.23 22.79 18.00
CA PRO A 400 1.16 22.50 16.92
C PRO A 400 1.68 21.06 16.99
N LEU A 401 1.43 20.23 15.97
CA LEU A 401 1.79 18.79 16.01
C LEU A 401 2.90 18.38 15.03
N HIS A 402 2.86 18.82 13.77
CA HIS A 402 3.77 18.30 12.74
C HIS A 402 4.11 19.39 11.72
N THR A 403 5.37 19.45 11.27
CA THR A 403 5.82 20.44 10.28
C THR A 403 6.33 19.77 9.00
N GLN A 404 5.95 20.33 7.84
CA GLN A 404 6.52 19.96 6.54
C GLN A 404 6.99 21.18 5.76
N TYR A 405 7.87 20.94 4.79
CA TYR A 405 8.59 21.98 4.08
C TYR A 405 8.10 22.18 2.65
N ASP A 406 8.15 23.43 2.20
CA ASP A 406 7.87 23.81 0.82
C ASP A 406 9.10 23.59 -0.09
N ALA A 407 8.89 23.65 -1.40
CA ALA A 407 9.99 23.84 -2.36
C ALA A 407 10.63 25.24 -2.23
N LYS A 408 9.86 26.22 -1.76
CA LYS A 408 10.32 27.58 -1.45
C LYS A 408 11.22 27.54 -0.21
N PRO A 409 12.47 28.00 -0.29
CA PRO A 409 13.36 28.06 0.86
C PRO A 409 12.73 28.80 2.03
N CYS A 410 13.02 28.37 3.25
CA CYS A 410 12.52 28.96 4.48
C CYS A 410 11.00 28.88 4.72
N VAL A 411 10.19 28.28 3.83
CA VAL A 411 8.74 28.15 4.02
C VAL A 411 8.39 26.76 4.55
N ALA A 412 7.53 26.74 5.57
CA ALA A 412 7.02 25.52 6.18
C ALA A 412 5.52 25.62 6.49
N TYR A 413 4.91 24.48 6.73
CA TYR A 413 3.51 24.30 7.09
C TYR A 413 3.42 23.49 8.37
N THR A 414 2.66 23.96 9.36
CA THR A 414 2.47 23.25 10.63
C THR A 414 0.99 23.01 10.91
N SER A 415 0.65 21.80 11.36
CA SER A 415 -0.71 21.43 11.79
C SER A 415 -0.99 22.01 13.16
N LEU A 416 -2.19 22.57 13.34
CA LEU A 416 -2.70 23.08 14.62
C LEU A 416 -3.93 22.26 15.00
N TYR A 417 -3.74 21.25 15.84
CA TYR A 417 -4.76 20.27 16.20
C TYR A 417 -6.00 20.89 16.85
N VAL A 418 -5.81 21.78 17.82
CA VAL A 418 -6.91 22.36 18.57
C VAL A 418 -7.62 23.44 17.74
N ASP A 419 -6.85 24.28 17.03
CA ASP A 419 -7.40 25.29 16.13
C ASP A 419 -8.06 24.67 14.88
N SER A 420 -7.77 23.40 14.57
CA SER A 420 -8.13 22.74 13.31
C SER A 420 -7.69 23.56 12.09
N GLN A 421 -6.40 23.90 12.06
CA GLN A 421 -5.81 24.76 11.03
C GLN A 421 -4.47 24.23 10.53
N VAL A 422 -4.11 24.64 9.32
CA VAL A 422 -2.72 24.62 8.84
C VAL A 422 -2.18 26.04 8.89
N ALA A 423 -1.00 26.23 9.46
CA ALA A 423 -0.27 27.49 9.47
C ALA A 423 0.90 27.42 8.49
N LYS A 424 0.93 28.32 7.49
CA LYS A 424 2.07 28.57 6.61
C LYS A 424 2.95 29.65 7.23
N TRP A 425 4.25 29.41 7.34
CA TRP A 425 5.16 30.33 8.03
C TRP A 425 6.58 30.26 7.47
N ASN A 426 7.37 31.29 7.76
CA ASN A 426 8.78 31.38 7.43
C ASN A 426 9.61 30.99 8.67
N TYR A 427 10.33 29.87 8.62
CA TYR A 427 11.11 29.36 9.76
C TYR A 427 12.49 30.00 9.92
N CYS A 428 13.00 30.66 8.89
CA CYS A 428 14.25 31.42 8.95
C CYS A 428 14.07 32.76 9.67
N GLU A 429 12.98 33.46 9.36
CA GLU A 429 12.63 34.78 9.91
C GLU A 429 11.71 34.70 11.15
N GLY A 430 11.03 33.57 11.34
CA GLY A 430 10.09 33.37 12.43
C GLY A 430 8.75 34.10 12.23
N LYS A 431 8.18 34.06 11.01
CA LYS A 431 7.00 34.87 10.64
C LYS A 431 5.85 34.03 10.08
N VAL A 432 4.64 34.22 10.61
CA VAL A 432 3.41 33.61 10.04
C VAL A 432 3.07 34.30 8.71
N LEU A 433 2.78 33.49 7.69
CA LEU A 433 2.47 33.96 6.33
C LEU A 433 0.98 33.79 5.99
N ASP A 434 0.39 32.65 6.37
CA ASP A 434 -1.02 32.36 6.11
C ASP A 434 -1.57 31.30 7.06
N LYS A 435 -2.89 31.23 7.20
CA LYS A 435 -3.59 30.17 7.91
C LYS A 435 -4.85 29.76 7.16
N ILE A 436 -5.17 28.48 7.17
CA ILE A 436 -6.40 27.93 6.60
C ILE A 436 -7.04 26.93 7.55
N SER A 437 -8.36 26.95 7.66
CA SER A 437 -9.12 25.96 8.42
C SER A 437 -9.21 24.62 7.70
N VAL A 438 -9.07 23.55 8.46
CA VAL A 438 -9.21 22.15 8.05
C VAL A 438 -10.23 21.45 8.96
N HIS A 439 -10.72 20.29 8.57
CA HIS A 439 -11.97 19.74 9.09
C HIS A 439 -11.87 18.25 9.42
N TYR A 440 -11.63 17.88 10.68
CA TYR A 440 -11.19 18.69 11.83
C TYR A 440 -10.07 17.98 12.59
N ASN A 441 -9.45 18.72 13.51
CA ASN A 441 -8.41 18.20 14.40
C ASN A 441 -7.30 17.50 13.62
N ILE A 442 -6.60 18.28 12.80
CA ILE A 442 -5.47 17.81 12.01
C ILE A 442 -4.38 17.22 12.91
N GLY A 443 -3.95 16.00 12.59
CA GLY A 443 -2.78 15.38 13.20
C GLY A 443 -1.52 15.78 12.45
N HIS A 444 -1.09 14.91 11.54
CA HIS A 444 0.02 15.18 10.63
C HIS A 444 -0.45 15.90 9.36
N LEU A 445 0.52 16.37 8.61
CA LEU A 445 0.36 16.89 7.25
C LEU A 445 1.55 16.45 6.41
N MET A 446 1.39 16.41 5.10
CA MET A 446 2.43 16.04 4.14
C MET A 446 2.47 17.05 2.99
N THR A 447 3.65 17.53 2.62
CA THR A 447 3.89 18.22 1.34
C THR A 447 4.55 17.27 0.35
N MET A 448 4.41 17.55 -0.96
CA MET A 448 4.97 16.65 -1.98
C MET A 448 6.49 16.54 -1.82
N GLU A 449 6.98 15.32 -1.56
CA GLU A 449 8.38 15.01 -1.24
C GLU A 449 8.95 15.84 -0.07
N GLY A 450 8.10 16.23 0.88
CA GLY A 450 8.40 17.16 1.97
C GLY A 450 9.49 16.73 2.95
N ASP A 451 9.65 15.42 3.19
CA ASP A 451 10.70 14.89 4.05
C ASP A 451 12.06 14.77 3.35
N SER A 452 12.11 14.93 2.03
CA SER A 452 13.36 14.84 1.27
C SER A 452 14.16 16.14 1.32
N MET A 453 15.38 16.11 0.78
CA MET A 453 16.19 17.31 0.54
C MET A 453 15.71 18.15 -0.67
N ASP A 454 14.68 17.69 -1.38
CA ASP A 454 14.16 18.33 -2.60
C ASP A 454 12.61 18.33 -2.65
N PRO A 455 11.92 19.01 -1.69
CA PRO A 455 10.46 19.13 -1.72
C PRO A 455 9.95 19.76 -3.02
N LYS A 456 8.77 19.32 -3.47
CA LYS A 456 8.17 19.77 -4.74
C LYS A 456 7.09 20.84 -4.58
N GLY A 457 6.59 21.06 -3.36
CA GLY A 457 5.53 22.02 -3.09
C GLY A 457 4.24 21.65 -3.85
N ARG A 458 3.55 22.66 -4.41
CA ARG A 458 2.26 22.59 -5.15
C ARG A 458 1.07 22.11 -4.33
N TYR A 459 1.18 20.98 -3.65
CA TYR A 459 0.12 20.38 -2.86
C TYR A 459 0.58 20.03 -1.44
N LEU A 460 -0.37 20.12 -0.52
CA LEU A 460 -0.29 19.64 0.85
C LEU A 460 -1.49 18.77 1.15
N VAL A 461 -1.30 17.70 1.91
CA VAL A 461 -2.38 16.87 2.44
C VAL A 461 -2.45 17.05 3.95
N ALA A 462 -3.61 17.46 4.45
CA ALA A 462 -3.93 17.55 5.88
C ALA A 462 -4.65 16.26 6.34
N LEU A 463 -4.11 15.58 7.35
CA LEU A 463 -4.66 14.32 7.86
C LEU A 463 -5.54 14.59 9.09
N ASN A 464 -6.83 14.78 8.86
CA ASN A 464 -7.79 15.16 9.90
C ASN A 464 -8.36 13.94 10.62
N LYS A 465 -8.44 14.04 11.96
CA LYS A 465 -8.80 12.94 12.87
C LYS A 465 -10.29 12.84 13.18
N LEU A 466 -11.07 13.85 12.80
CA LEU A 466 -12.52 13.85 12.98
C LEU A 466 -13.17 14.34 11.69
N SER A 467 -14.06 13.54 11.09
CA SER A 467 -14.81 13.95 9.89
C SER A 467 -16.19 14.51 10.19
N ILE A 468 -16.81 14.18 11.33
CA ILE A 468 -18.08 14.74 11.85
C ILE A 468 -19.17 14.92 10.78
N ASP A 469 -19.22 16.09 10.12
CA ASP A 469 -20.25 16.53 9.18
C ASP A 469 -19.80 16.56 7.71
N ARG A 470 -18.55 16.16 7.41
CA ARG A 470 -17.96 16.27 6.07
C ARG A 470 -18.53 15.29 5.04
N PHE A 471 -19.10 14.17 5.50
CA PHE A 471 -19.57 13.10 4.62
C PHE A 471 -20.98 12.64 5.00
N ALA A 472 -21.60 11.86 4.12
CA ALA A 472 -22.85 11.20 4.43
C ALA A 472 -22.69 10.33 5.71
N PRO A 473 -23.63 10.39 6.67
CA PRO A 473 -23.56 9.58 7.89
C PRO A 473 -23.60 8.08 7.56
N VAL A 474 -22.61 7.32 8.04
CA VAL A 474 -22.48 5.86 7.82
C VAL A 474 -22.49 5.06 9.12
N GLY A 475 -22.97 5.64 10.22
CA GLY A 475 -23.00 5.05 11.55
C GLY A 475 -22.03 5.73 12.52
N PRO A 476 -21.88 5.17 13.74
CA PRO A 476 -21.11 5.81 14.82
C PRO A 476 -19.58 5.79 14.61
N LEU A 477 -19.06 4.88 13.78
CA LEU A 477 -17.65 4.85 13.41
C LEU A 477 -17.45 5.67 12.14
N HIS A 478 -16.91 6.87 12.28
CA HIS A 478 -16.65 7.78 11.17
C HIS A 478 -15.35 7.42 10.43
N PRO A 479 -15.26 7.68 9.11
CA PRO A 479 -13.99 7.66 8.42
C PRO A 479 -13.12 8.84 8.84
N GLN A 480 -11.81 8.75 8.61
CA GLN A 480 -10.92 9.91 8.65
C GLN A 480 -10.98 10.72 7.37
N ASN A 481 -10.42 11.93 7.39
CA ASN A 481 -10.52 12.88 6.28
C ASN A 481 -9.15 13.42 5.85
N HIS A 482 -8.68 13.01 4.67
CA HIS A 482 -7.51 13.62 4.05
C HIS A 482 -7.95 14.79 3.18
N GLN A 483 -7.49 15.99 3.53
CA GLN A 483 -7.81 17.21 2.81
C GLN A 483 -6.66 17.65 1.93
N LEU A 484 -6.91 17.78 0.61
CA LEU A 484 -5.94 18.31 -0.33
C LEU A 484 -5.99 19.84 -0.34
N ILE A 485 -4.83 20.48 -0.20
CA ILE A 485 -4.66 21.92 -0.19
C ILE A 485 -3.67 22.30 -1.28
N ASP A 486 -4.03 23.26 -2.12
CA ASP A 486 -3.10 23.92 -3.04
C ASP A 486 -2.25 24.92 -2.26
N ILE A 487 -0.93 24.79 -2.42
CA ILE A 487 0.08 25.65 -1.77
C ILE A 487 0.98 26.36 -2.79
N SER A 488 0.61 26.33 -4.08
CA SER A 488 1.39 26.94 -5.16
C SER A 488 1.49 28.47 -5.00
N ASP A 489 0.38 29.09 -4.61
CA ASP A 489 0.22 30.54 -4.52
C ASP A 489 0.57 31.09 -3.11
N ASP A 490 0.44 32.40 -2.94
CA ASP A 490 0.68 33.06 -1.64
C ASP A 490 -0.32 32.58 -0.58
N LYS A 491 -1.59 32.41 -0.98
CA LYS A 491 -2.69 31.92 -0.14
C LYS A 491 -2.96 30.44 -0.38
N MET A 492 -3.14 29.71 0.72
CA MET A 492 -3.54 28.31 0.67
C MET A 492 -5.00 28.18 0.21
N GLN A 493 -5.30 27.15 -0.58
CA GLN A 493 -6.66 26.87 -1.04
C GLN A 493 -7.03 25.41 -0.79
N LEU A 494 -8.06 25.15 0.02
CA LEU A 494 -8.63 23.82 0.19
C LEU A 494 -9.30 23.36 -1.11
N LEU A 495 -8.96 22.17 -1.59
CA LEU A 495 -9.41 21.63 -2.88
C LEU A 495 -10.36 20.43 -2.75
N TYR A 496 -10.10 19.51 -1.83
CA TYR A 496 -10.78 18.22 -1.82
C TYR A 496 -10.82 17.58 -0.43
N ASP A 497 -11.91 16.87 -0.13
CA ASP A 497 -12.09 16.03 1.05
C ASP A 497 -12.15 14.55 0.64
N MET A 498 -11.17 13.76 1.07
CA MET A 498 -11.12 12.31 0.81
C MET A 498 -11.49 11.53 2.09
N PRO A 499 -12.63 10.82 2.13
CA PRO A 499 -12.95 9.92 3.23
C PRO A 499 -12.06 8.68 3.17
N LEU A 500 -11.41 8.35 4.28
CA LEU A 500 -10.66 7.11 4.46
C LEU A 500 -11.33 6.23 5.51
N PRO A 501 -12.04 5.16 5.10
CA PRO A 501 -12.76 4.29 6.03
C PRO A 501 -11.90 3.20 6.66
N LEU A 502 -10.64 3.05 6.22
CA LEU A 502 -9.75 1.98 6.66
C LEU A 502 -8.76 2.49 7.73
N GLY A 503 -9.17 2.37 8.99
CA GLY A 503 -8.38 2.77 10.16
C GLY A 503 -8.19 4.29 10.29
N GLU A 504 -7.28 4.70 11.19
CA GLU A 504 -6.80 6.07 11.31
C GLU A 504 -5.39 6.21 10.73
N PRO A 505 -5.23 6.65 9.48
CA PRO A 505 -3.92 7.02 8.95
C PRO A 505 -3.19 8.03 9.84
N HIS A 506 -1.98 7.67 10.26
CA HIS A 506 -1.17 8.53 11.12
C HIS A 506 -0.27 9.46 10.29
N TYR A 507 0.37 8.94 9.24
CA TYR A 507 1.22 9.71 8.34
C TYR A 507 1.15 9.24 6.88
N VAL A 508 1.63 10.09 5.97
CA VAL A 508 1.66 9.88 4.52
C VAL A 508 2.97 10.42 3.96
N VAL A 509 3.55 9.74 2.97
CA VAL A 509 4.59 10.31 2.08
C VAL A 509 4.10 10.34 0.64
N ALA A 510 4.52 11.31 -0.16
CA ALA A 510 4.22 11.35 -1.60
C ALA A 510 5.48 11.52 -2.44
N ILE A 511 5.46 10.93 -3.63
CA ILE A 511 6.56 10.95 -4.61
C ILE A 511 6.03 11.33 -5.99
N GLU A 512 6.83 12.04 -6.79
CA GLU A 512 6.53 12.24 -8.21
C GLU A 512 6.30 10.89 -8.90
N ALA A 513 5.17 10.73 -9.59
CA ALA A 513 4.80 9.46 -10.22
C ALA A 513 5.84 9.00 -11.26
N SER A 514 6.60 9.93 -11.84
CA SER A 514 7.66 9.67 -12.81
C SER A 514 8.87 8.94 -12.22
N LYS A 515 9.09 9.01 -10.90
CA LYS A 515 10.20 8.34 -10.21
C LYS A 515 9.92 6.87 -9.93
N LEU A 516 8.65 6.49 -9.83
CA LEU A 516 8.25 5.09 -9.68
C LEU A 516 8.48 4.31 -10.98
N LYS A 517 9.06 3.11 -10.85
CA LYS A 517 9.34 2.19 -11.96
C LYS A 517 8.69 0.82 -11.73
N PRO A 518 7.34 0.73 -11.63
CA PRO A 518 6.66 -0.53 -11.45
C PRO A 518 6.93 -1.49 -12.61
N GLY A 519 7.09 -2.78 -12.29
CA GLY A 519 7.08 -3.85 -13.26
C GLY A 519 5.67 -4.08 -13.81
N VAL A 520 5.58 -4.41 -15.10
CA VAL A 520 4.30 -4.72 -15.75
C VAL A 520 3.88 -6.19 -15.61
N ARG A 521 4.86 -7.07 -15.33
CA ARG A 521 4.68 -8.51 -15.09
C ARG A 521 5.94 -9.11 -14.45
N TYR A 522 5.81 -10.31 -13.90
CA TYR A 522 6.94 -11.09 -13.45
C TYR A 522 7.55 -11.92 -14.59
N LYS A 523 8.81 -12.33 -14.41
CA LYS A 523 9.36 -13.43 -15.20
C LYS A 523 8.58 -14.71 -14.85
N VAL A 524 8.15 -15.48 -15.84
CA VAL A 524 7.38 -16.73 -15.59
C VAL A 524 8.10 -17.62 -14.59
N GLY A 525 7.39 -18.00 -13.53
CA GLY A 525 7.90 -18.84 -12.46
C GLY A 525 8.45 -18.08 -11.26
N THR A 526 8.18 -16.79 -11.11
CA THR A 526 8.74 -15.97 -10.01
C THR A 526 7.91 -16.11 -8.74
N ASP A 527 8.58 -16.24 -7.59
CA ASP A 527 8.00 -16.01 -6.27
C ASP A 527 8.06 -14.51 -5.95
N SER A 528 6.90 -13.85 -5.81
CA SER A 528 6.85 -12.40 -5.59
C SER A 528 7.38 -11.95 -4.23
N ARG A 529 7.62 -12.84 -3.27
CA ARG A 529 8.16 -12.49 -1.94
C ARG A 529 9.67 -12.53 -1.89
N THR A 530 10.29 -13.30 -2.78
CA THR A 530 11.76 -13.49 -2.81
C THR A 530 12.43 -13.01 -4.10
N ASP A 531 11.64 -12.70 -5.13
CA ASP A 531 12.09 -12.29 -6.47
C ASP A 531 12.96 -13.33 -7.19
N LYS A 532 12.88 -14.58 -6.73
CA LYS A 532 13.60 -15.74 -7.26
C LYS A 532 12.64 -16.68 -7.95
N LYS A 533 13.18 -17.63 -8.71
CA LYS A 533 12.39 -18.70 -9.32
C LYS A 533 11.77 -19.56 -8.21
N HIS A 534 10.46 -19.71 -8.21
CA HIS A 534 9.74 -20.59 -7.30
C HIS A 534 10.05 -22.07 -7.61
N ALA A 535 10.25 -22.89 -6.58
CA ALA A 535 10.63 -24.29 -6.75
C ALA A 535 9.53 -25.13 -7.44
N GLY A 536 8.28 -24.76 -7.24
CA GLY A 536 7.10 -25.37 -7.88
C GLY A 536 6.71 -24.78 -9.23
N ALA A 537 7.52 -23.90 -9.82
CA ALA A 537 7.20 -23.28 -11.10
C ALA A 537 7.24 -24.30 -12.25
N VAL A 538 6.19 -24.34 -13.07
CA VAL A 538 6.11 -25.22 -14.26
C VAL A 538 5.61 -24.48 -15.49
N ARG A 539 5.75 -25.14 -16.64
CA ARG A 539 5.30 -24.63 -17.94
C ARG A 539 4.16 -25.49 -18.50
N ALA A 540 3.51 -24.95 -19.52
CA ALA A 540 2.52 -25.68 -20.30
C ALA A 540 3.11 -27.01 -20.83
N GLY A 541 2.43 -28.13 -20.59
CA GLY A 541 2.86 -29.48 -20.96
C GLY A 541 3.76 -30.18 -19.94
N GLU A 542 4.18 -29.50 -18.86
CA GLU A 542 4.99 -30.06 -17.77
C GLU A 542 4.17 -30.24 -16.47
N GLU A 543 2.87 -29.97 -16.52
CA GLU A 543 1.95 -30.09 -15.38
C GLU A 543 1.85 -31.55 -14.93
N LYS A 544 1.79 -31.75 -13.60
CA LYS A 544 1.72 -33.10 -13.03
C LYS A 544 1.15 -33.09 -11.62
N THR A 545 0.59 -34.22 -11.23
CA THR A 545 0.23 -34.51 -9.84
C THR A 545 1.07 -35.68 -9.35
N VAL A 546 1.79 -35.47 -8.25
CA VAL A 546 2.69 -36.47 -7.65
C VAL A 546 2.16 -36.87 -6.28
N ARG A 547 1.93 -38.17 -6.08
CA ARG A 547 1.57 -38.73 -4.78
C ARG A 547 2.79 -39.37 -4.12
N THR A 548 3.08 -38.98 -2.88
CA THR A 548 4.12 -39.59 -2.03
C THR A 548 3.52 -39.89 -0.65
N GLY A 549 3.17 -41.15 -0.39
CA GLY A 549 2.44 -41.51 0.83
C GLY A 549 1.08 -40.80 0.90
N ASN A 550 0.84 -40.05 1.98
CA ASN A 550 -0.36 -39.23 2.20
C ASN A 550 -0.21 -37.79 1.68
N LYS A 551 0.83 -37.49 0.89
CA LYS A 551 1.03 -36.16 0.28
C LYS A 551 0.63 -36.20 -1.19
N VAL A 552 -0.20 -35.25 -1.61
CA VAL A 552 -0.56 -35.01 -3.01
C VAL A 552 -0.04 -33.64 -3.41
N GLU A 553 0.94 -33.62 -4.31
CA GLU A 553 1.57 -32.39 -4.77
C GLU A 553 1.26 -32.15 -6.24
N VAL A 554 0.56 -31.05 -6.49
CA VAL A 554 0.12 -30.60 -7.82
C VAL A 554 1.07 -29.51 -8.29
N PHE A 555 1.52 -29.67 -9.53
CA PHE A 555 2.26 -28.68 -10.28
C PHE A 555 1.42 -28.28 -11.47
N GLY A 556 0.75 -27.14 -11.36
CA GLY A 556 -0.25 -26.69 -12.30
C GLY A 556 0.04 -25.32 -12.90
N THR A 557 -0.73 -25.00 -13.92
CA THR A 557 -0.62 -23.74 -14.65
C THR A 557 -1.97 -23.06 -14.79
N LEU A 558 -1.92 -21.74 -14.88
CA LEU A 558 -3.05 -20.87 -15.16
C LEU A 558 -2.76 -20.12 -16.44
N ILE A 559 -3.68 -20.20 -17.37
CA ILE A 559 -3.73 -19.37 -18.57
C ILE A 559 -5.21 -19.12 -18.82
N ARG A 560 -5.58 -17.92 -19.26
CA ARG A 560 -6.98 -17.47 -19.36
C ARG A 560 -7.93 -18.55 -19.85
N SER A 561 -9.00 -18.74 -19.07
CA SER A 561 -10.04 -19.78 -19.22
C SER A 561 -9.61 -21.22 -18.97
N HIS A 562 -8.38 -21.48 -18.52
CA HIS A 562 -7.88 -22.84 -18.27
C HIS A 562 -7.10 -22.90 -16.96
N ILE A 563 -7.52 -23.81 -16.10
CA ILE A 563 -6.73 -24.30 -14.97
C ILE A 563 -6.28 -25.72 -15.28
N THR A 564 -5.01 -26.04 -15.06
CA THR A 564 -4.49 -27.39 -15.30
C THR A 564 -3.76 -27.89 -14.05
N PRO A 565 -4.10 -29.09 -13.52
CA PRO A 565 -5.18 -29.97 -13.98
C PRO A 565 -6.58 -29.45 -13.61
N GLU A 566 -7.63 -29.98 -14.26
CA GLU A 566 -9.05 -29.72 -13.93
C GLU A 566 -9.60 -30.71 -12.88
N THR A 567 -8.85 -31.76 -12.54
CA THR A 567 -9.22 -32.72 -11.50
C THR A 567 -8.01 -33.06 -10.65
N ILE A 568 -8.20 -32.97 -9.32
CA ILE A 568 -7.21 -33.37 -8.32
C ILE A 568 -7.86 -34.47 -7.49
N GLU A 569 -7.22 -35.62 -7.36
CA GLU A 569 -7.71 -36.73 -6.54
C GLU A 569 -6.92 -36.88 -5.24
N ALA A 570 -7.63 -36.97 -4.12
CA ALA A 570 -7.11 -37.13 -2.78
C ALA A 570 -7.88 -38.20 -2.01
N GLU A 571 -7.32 -38.68 -0.91
CA GLU A 571 -8.03 -39.45 0.11
C GLU A 571 -8.19 -38.62 1.39
N VAL A 572 -9.21 -38.95 2.19
CA VAL A 572 -9.40 -38.30 3.50
C VAL A 572 -8.13 -38.41 4.36
N GLY A 573 -7.62 -37.24 4.76
CA GLY A 573 -6.43 -37.08 5.58
C GLY A 573 -5.15 -36.76 4.80
N ASP A 574 -5.20 -36.74 3.46
CA ASP A 574 -4.07 -36.31 2.64
C ASP A 574 -3.69 -34.85 2.89
N GLU A 575 -2.39 -34.56 2.84
CA GLU A 575 -1.85 -33.21 2.71
C GLU A 575 -1.81 -32.83 1.23
N ILE A 576 -2.50 -31.75 0.88
CA ILE A 576 -2.57 -31.22 -0.49
C ILE A 576 -1.64 -30.02 -0.60
N ILE A 577 -0.76 -30.05 -1.60
CA ILE A 577 0.10 -28.93 -1.98
C ILE A 577 -0.16 -28.60 -3.43
N ILE A 578 -0.57 -27.37 -3.73
CA ILE A 578 -0.83 -26.94 -5.11
C ILE A 578 0.11 -25.79 -5.44
N ASN A 579 0.97 -26.01 -6.42
CA ASN A 579 1.83 -25.00 -7.02
C ASN A 579 1.17 -24.54 -8.33
N LEU A 580 0.86 -23.24 -8.45
CA LEU A 580 0.21 -22.69 -9.65
C LEU A 580 1.07 -21.62 -10.27
N THR A 581 1.38 -21.76 -11.55
CA THR A 581 2.14 -20.77 -12.33
C THR A 581 1.22 -20.05 -13.31
N ASN A 582 1.12 -18.72 -13.21
CA ASN A 582 0.45 -17.91 -14.23
C ASN A 582 1.36 -17.76 -15.45
N LEU A 583 0.90 -18.26 -16.60
CA LEU A 583 1.63 -18.25 -17.87
C LEU A 583 1.28 -17.05 -18.76
N GLU A 584 0.41 -16.15 -18.30
CA GLU A 584 0.05 -14.93 -19.03
C GLU A 584 1.27 -14.06 -19.30
N ARG A 585 1.28 -13.45 -20.49
CA ARG A 585 2.28 -12.46 -20.90
C ARG A 585 1.69 -11.05 -20.93
N ALA A 586 0.39 -10.93 -21.23
CA ALA A 586 -0.32 -9.66 -21.15
C ALA A 586 -0.32 -9.09 -19.73
N GLN A 587 -0.17 -7.76 -19.64
CA GLN A 587 -0.29 -7.04 -18.39
C GLN A 587 -1.73 -7.08 -17.88
N ASP A 588 -1.89 -7.10 -16.55
CA ASP A 588 -3.17 -7.07 -15.84
C ASP A 588 -4.05 -8.33 -16.00
N GLU A 589 -3.49 -9.43 -16.52
CA GLU A 589 -4.14 -10.74 -16.60
C GLU A 589 -3.89 -11.58 -15.33
N THR A 590 -4.40 -11.09 -14.21
CA THR A 590 -4.29 -11.77 -12.91
C THR A 590 -5.28 -12.92 -12.82
N HIS A 591 -4.82 -14.07 -12.31
CA HIS A 591 -5.70 -15.18 -11.96
C HIS A 591 -5.88 -15.27 -10.45
N GLY A 592 -7.00 -15.83 -10.04
CA GLY A 592 -7.23 -16.25 -8.66
C GLY A 592 -7.22 -17.76 -8.52
N PHE A 593 -7.20 -18.25 -7.29
CA PHE A 593 -7.46 -19.66 -7.01
C PHE A 593 -8.15 -19.79 -5.66
N ALA A 594 -9.28 -20.51 -5.61
CA ALA A 594 -9.93 -20.86 -4.36
C ALA A 594 -10.45 -22.29 -4.41
N VAL A 595 -10.44 -22.98 -3.25
CA VAL A 595 -11.04 -24.30 -3.08
C VAL A 595 -12.23 -24.18 -2.14
N SER A 596 -13.40 -24.65 -2.57
CA SER A 596 -14.63 -24.55 -1.80
C SER A 596 -14.46 -25.11 -0.39
N THR A 597 -14.89 -24.35 0.63
CA THR A 597 -14.91 -24.73 2.06
C THR A 597 -13.57 -24.98 2.75
N TYR A 598 -12.44 -24.99 2.04
CA TYR A 598 -11.11 -25.26 2.61
C TYR A 598 -10.37 -24.02 3.10
N ASN A 599 -10.97 -22.82 3.02
CA ASN A 599 -10.33 -21.55 3.35
C ASN A 599 -8.98 -21.36 2.62
N VAL A 600 -8.96 -21.72 1.34
CA VAL A 600 -7.80 -21.60 0.45
C VAL A 600 -8.09 -20.48 -0.53
N HIS A 601 -7.15 -19.54 -0.63
CA HIS A 601 -7.19 -18.45 -1.60
C HIS A 601 -5.77 -18.12 -2.08
N ALA A 602 -5.64 -17.61 -3.30
CA ALA A 602 -4.42 -17.00 -3.82
C ALA A 602 -4.76 -16.04 -4.96
N SER A 603 -3.94 -15.00 -5.11
CA SER A 603 -3.88 -14.14 -6.29
C SER A 603 -2.54 -14.36 -7.01
N ILE A 604 -2.60 -14.55 -8.32
CA ILE A 604 -1.49 -14.98 -9.16
C ILE A 604 -1.38 -14.04 -10.37
N GLU A 605 -0.63 -12.95 -10.21
CA GLU A 605 -0.34 -11.98 -11.26
C GLU A 605 0.48 -12.58 -12.42
N PRO A 606 0.49 -11.98 -13.63
CA PRO A 606 1.22 -12.49 -14.78
C PRO A 606 2.69 -12.86 -14.48
N GLY A 607 3.04 -14.12 -14.73
CA GLY A 607 4.37 -14.68 -14.50
C GLY A 607 4.67 -15.17 -13.08
N LYS A 608 3.79 -14.93 -12.10
CA LYS A 608 3.96 -15.38 -10.71
C LYS A 608 3.71 -16.88 -10.58
N THR A 609 4.43 -17.52 -9.66
CA THR A 609 4.06 -18.84 -9.12
C THR A 609 3.75 -18.71 -7.64
N VAL A 610 2.65 -19.33 -7.21
CA VAL A 610 2.27 -19.43 -5.80
C VAL A 610 2.20 -20.89 -5.38
N GLN A 611 2.26 -21.10 -4.07
CA GLN A 611 1.97 -22.39 -3.44
C GLN A 611 0.86 -22.20 -2.40
N VAL A 612 -0.11 -23.11 -2.38
CA VAL A 612 -1.09 -23.22 -1.29
C VAL A 612 -1.04 -24.64 -0.69
N LYS A 613 -1.21 -24.74 0.63
CA LYS A 613 -1.25 -26.02 1.36
C LYS A 613 -2.47 -26.10 2.25
N PHE A 614 -3.07 -27.28 2.30
CA PHE A 614 -4.19 -27.59 3.18
C PHE A 614 -4.34 -29.10 3.34
N LYS A 615 -5.12 -29.53 4.33
CA LYS A 615 -5.43 -30.94 4.56
C LYS A 615 -6.79 -31.25 3.97
N ALA A 616 -6.90 -32.33 3.18
CA ALA A 616 -8.17 -32.86 2.71
C ALA A 616 -8.86 -33.66 3.83
N ASP A 617 -9.40 -32.96 4.83
CA ASP A 617 -9.86 -33.55 6.08
C ASP A 617 -11.29 -34.15 6.02
N LYS A 618 -12.02 -33.88 4.94
CA LYS A 618 -13.39 -34.35 4.75
C LYS A 618 -13.60 -34.91 3.35
N GLU A 619 -14.26 -36.07 3.28
CA GLU A 619 -14.67 -36.66 2.00
C GLU A 619 -15.69 -35.78 1.30
N GLY A 620 -15.60 -35.72 -0.03
CA GLY A 620 -16.49 -34.91 -0.82
C GLY A 620 -15.92 -34.53 -2.17
N VAL A 621 -16.71 -33.76 -2.90
CA VAL A 621 -16.35 -33.15 -4.18
C VAL A 621 -16.33 -31.65 -3.97
N TYR A 622 -15.17 -31.04 -4.14
CA TYR A 622 -14.94 -29.64 -3.84
C TYR A 622 -14.51 -28.93 -5.11
N PRO A 623 -15.38 -28.09 -5.71
CA PRO A 623 -14.97 -27.24 -6.82
C PRO A 623 -13.86 -26.29 -6.37
N TYR A 624 -12.88 -26.11 -7.24
CA TYR A 624 -11.97 -24.98 -7.20
C TYR A 624 -12.08 -24.17 -8.48
N TYR A 625 -11.82 -22.88 -8.40
CA TYR A 625 -12.04 -21.97 -9.53
C TYR A 625 -11.16 -20.73 -9.43
N CYS A 626 -11.07 -19.99 -10.54
CA CYS A 626 -10.44 -18.69 -10.61
C CYS A 626 -11.34 -17.61 -10.01
N THR A 627 -10.93 -16.97 -8.91
CA THR A 627 -11.70 -15.90 -8.27
C THR A 627 -11.65 -14.58 -9.04
N GLU A 628 -10.66 -14.40 -9.90
CA GLU A 628 -10.48 -13.20 -10.74
C GLU A 628 -11.21 -13.33 -12.06
N PHE A 629 -11.79 -12.22 -12.54
CA PHE A 629 -12.43 -12.15 -13.86
C PHE A 629 -11.37 -12.01 -14.96
N CYS A 630 -10.67 -13.11 -15.23
CA CYS A 630 -9.50 -13.15 -16.12
C CYS A 630 -9.83 -13.33 -17.60
N SER A 631 -11.08 -13.62 -17.95
CA SER A 631 -11.53 -13.72 -19.35
C SER A 631 -13.05 -13.78 -19.44
N ALA A 632 -13.62 -13.67 -20.64
CA ALA A 632 -15.03 -13.93 -20.89
C ALA A 632 -15.51 -15.31 -20.40
N LEU A 633 -14.60 -16.27 -20.26
CA LEU A 633 -14.85 -17.63 -19.77
C LEU A 633 -14.25 -17.87 -18.39
N HIS A 634 -14.22 -16.83 -17.57
CA HIS A 634 -13.76 -16.92 -16.18
C HIS A 634 -14.59 -17.95 -15.38
N LEU A 635 -15.89 -18.04 -15.64
CA LEU A 635 -16.80 -18.97 -14.93
C LEU A 635 -16.47 -20.43 -15.21
N GLU A 636 -16.04 -20.74 -16.44
CA GLU A 636 -15.63 -22.07 -16.88
C GLU A 636 -14.22 -22.45 -16.41
N MET A 637 -13.44 -21.49 -15.89
CA MET A 637 -12.11 -21.72 -15.34
C MET A 637 -12.19 -22.33 -13.93
N GLN A 638 -12.60 -23.60 -13.90
CA GLN A 638 -12.80 -24.39 -12.70
C GLN A 638 -12.20 -25.79 -12.82
N GLY A 639 -12.16 -26.48 -11.69
CA GLY A 639 -11.90 -27.92 -11.62
C GLY A 639 -12.43 -28.49 -10.31
N TYR A 640 -12.17 -29.77 -10.07
CA TYR A 640 -12.69 -30.50 -8.91
C TYR A 640 -11.57 -31.14 -8.11
N LEU A 641 -11.56 -30.88 -6.81
CA LEU A 641 -10.87 -31.70 -5.82
C LEU A 641 -11.81 -32.83 -5.36
N LEU A 642 -11.45 -34.07 -5.69
CA LEU A 642 -12.16 -35.27 -5.31
C LEU A 642 -11.49 -35.88 -4.08
N VAL A 643 -12.08 -35.70 -2.90
CA VAL A 643 -11.60 -36.30 -1.65
C VAL A 643 -12.36 -37.59 -1.40
N LYS A 644 -11.70 -38.72 -1.71
CA LYS A 644 -12.26 -40.06 -1.61
C LYS A 644 -12.26 -40.55 -0.16
N PRO A 645 -13.31 -41.26 0.29
CA PRO A 645 -13.24 -42.05 1.52
C PRO A 645 -12.07 -43.03 1.44
N LYS A 646 -11.47 -43.37 2.59
CA LYS A 646 -10.43 -44.41 2.63
C LYS A 646 -10.99 -45.74 2.13
N GLY A 647 -10.31 -46.36 1.17
CA GLY A 647 -10.73 -47.64 0.58
C GLY A 647 -11.88 -47.54 -0.42
N TRP A 648 -12.23 -46.34 -0.89
CA TRP A 648 -13.24 -46.15 -1.93
C TRP A 648 -12.89 -46.92 -3.22
N LYS A 649 -13.91 -47.52 -3.84
CA LYS A 649 -13.79 -48.27 -5.10
C LYS A 649 -14.80 -47.73 -6.12
N PRO A 650 -14.42 -47.59 -7.41
CA PRO A 650 -15.35 -47.16 -8.46
C PRO A 650 -16.53 -48.14 -8.58
N THR A 651 -17.76 -47.60 -8.69
CA THR A 651 -18.98 -48.39 -8.93
C THR A 651 -19.40 -48.41 -10.40
N LYS A 652 -18.83 -47.54 -11.22
CA LYS A 652 -18.99 -47.45 -12.68
C LYS A 652 -17.64 -47.12 -13.31
N THR A 653 -17.33 -47.72 -14.46
CA THR A 653 -16.05 -47.55 -15.18
C THR A 653 -16.12 -46.60 -16.38
N ALA A 654 -17.31 -46.11 -16.74
CA ALA A 654 -17.50 -45.18 -17.85
C ALA A 654 -18.45 -44.03 -17.45
N MET A 655 -18.08 -42.81 -17.84
CA MET A 655 -18.97 -41.64 -17.78
C MET A 655 -19.96 -41.68 -18.95
N SER A 656 -21.24 -41.43 -18.69
CA SER A 656 -22.20 -41.09 -19.73
C SER A 656 -22.04 -39.61 -20.08
N ALA A 657 -21.85 -39.27 -21.36
CA ALA A 657 -21.79 -37.88 -21.81
C ALA A 657 -23.07 -37.13 -21.40
N GLY A 658 -22.93 -35.93 -20.83
CA GLY A 658 -24.06 -35.14 -20.31
C GLY A 658 -24.94 -34.51 -21.40
N THR A 659 -24.41 -34.31 -22.61
CA THR A 659 -25.16 -33.81 -23.77
C THR A 659 -24.68 -34.55 -25.02
N ASN A 660 -25.64 -34.97 -25.86
CA ASN A 660 -25.36 -35.57 -27.16
C ASN A 660 -25.58 -34.51 -28.24
N TYR A 661 -24.49 -33.95 -28.76
CA TYR A 661 -24.52 -33.00 -29.86
C TYR A 661 -24.86 -33.70 -31.17
N SER A 662 -25.64 -33.03 -32.01
CA SER A 662 -25.99 -33.47 -33.36
C SER A 662 -25.07 -32.82 -34.40
N GLU A 663 -25.14 -33.32 -35.64
CA GLU A 663 -24.47 -32.67 -36.78
C GLU A 663 -24.94 -31.22 -36.99
N ALA A 664 -26.21 -30.91 -36.66
CA ALA A 664 -26.76 -29.57 -36.76
C ALA A 664 -26.10 -28.61 -35.75
N ASP A 665 -25.85 -29.08 -34.52
CA ASP A 665 -25.17 -28.30 -33.48
C ASP A 665 -23.73 -27.99 -33.89
N TYR A 666 -23.00 -28.98 -34.41
CA TYR A 666 -21.67 -28.79 -34.97
C TYR A 666 -21.65 -27.73 -36.10
N LYS A 667 -22.59 -27.80 -37.05
CA LYS A 667 -22.70 -26.80 -38.14
C LYS A 667 -23.05 -25.41 -37.63
N ALA A 668 -23.92 -25.30 -36.63
CA ALA A 668 -24.22 -24.02 -35.99
C ALA A 668 -22.97 -23.44 -35.30
N GLN A 669 -22.15 -24.29 -34.68
CA GLN A 669 -20.92 -23.87 -34.03
C GLN A 669 -19.85 -23.42 -35.03
N LEU A 670 -19.71 -24.10 -36.16
CA LEU A 670 -18.86 -23.65 -37.27
C LEU A 670 -19.27 -22.25 -37.77
N LYS A 671 -20.57 -21.97 -37.85
CA LYS A 671 -21.03 -20.65 -38.27
C LYS A 671 -20.56 -19.55 -37.30
N LYS A 672 -20.58 -19.79 -35.99
CA LYS A 672 -20.08 -18.82 -34.99
C LYS A 672 -18.58 -18.54 -35.15
N VAL A 673 -17.79 -19.58 -35.44
CA VAL A 673 -16.35 -19.44 -35.73
C VAL A 673 -16.12 -18.51 -36.93
N VAL A 674 -16.91 -18.69 -38.00
CA VAL A 674 -16.83 -17.83 -39.19
C VAL A 674 -17.25 -16.39 -38.87
N ASP A 675 -18.37 -16.21 -38.18
CA ASP A 675 -18.90 -14.88 -37.84
C ASP A 675 -17.93 -14.10 -36.93
N THR A 676 -17.25 -14.78 -36.01
CA THR A 676 -16.27 -14.17 -35.09
C THR A 676 -14.96 -13.82 -35.80
N GLN A 677 -14.55 -14.62 -36.80
CA GLN A 677 -13.39 -14.28 -37.63
C GLN A 677 -13.57 -12.93 -38.33
N ALA A 678 -14.78 -12.61 -38.80
CA ALA A 678 -15.06 -11.32 -39.42
C ALA A 678 -14.85 -10.14 -38.46
N VAL A 679 -15.10 -10.32 -37.17
CA VAL A 679 -14.82 -9.31 -36.14
C VAL A 679 -13.31 -9.15 -35.95
N ILE A 680 -12.57 -10.26 -35.86
CA ILE A 680 -11.11 -10.24 -35.75
C ILE A 680 -10.49 -9.54 -36.95
N ASP A 681 -10.92 -9.88 -38.17
CA ASP A 681 -10.40 -9.28 -39.39
C ASP A 681 -10.65 -7.76 -39.44
N SER A 682 -11.80 -7.30 -38.95
CA SER A 682 -12.12 -5.87 -38.81
C SER A 682 -11.18 -5.15 -37.83
N VAL A 683 -10.93 -5.77 -36.67
CA VAL A 683 -10.04 -5.22 -35.64
C VAL A 683 -8.59 -5.22 -36.09
N VAL A 684 -8.11 -6.32 -36.67
CA VAL A 684 -6.77 -6.45 -37.25
C VAL A 684 -6.58 -5.45 -38.39
N GLY A 685 -7.60 -5.26 -39.23
CA GLY A 685 -7.60 -4.26 -40.31
C GLY A 685 -7.41 -2.84 -39.78
N TYR A 686 -8.04 -2.48 -38.65
CA TYR A 686 -7.77 -1.20 -38.00
C TYR A 686 -6.33 -1.10 -37.48
N ILE A 687 -5.88 -2.08 -36.69
CA ILE A 687 -4.57 -2.06 -36.01
C ILE A 687 -3.44 -1.98 -37.04
N THR A 688 -3.50 -2.81 -38.09
CA THR A 688 -2.49 -2.83 -39.15
C THR A 688 -2.56 -1.60 -40.07
N GLY A 689 -3.71 -0.90 -40.10
CA GLY A 689 -3.91 0.36 -40.81
C GLY A 689 -3.35 1.59 -40.10
N VAL A 690 -2.85 1.45 -38.87
CA VAL A 690 -2.19 2.52 -38.09
C VAL A 690 -0.76 2.16 -37.74
N ASN A 691 0.03 3.11 -37.25
CA ASN A 691 1.42 2.93 -36.82
C ASN A 691 1.55 2.14 -35.50
N TYR A 692 0.83 1.03 -35.34
CA TYR A 692 0.75 0.29 -34.09
C TYR A 692 2.11 -0.22 -33.57
N LYS A 693 3.08 -0.44 -34.47
CA LYS A 693 4.44 -0.87 -34.11
C LYS A 693 5.22 0.15 -33.27
N ASP A 694 4.79 1.41 -33.27
CA ASP A 694 5.37 2.46 -32.42
C ASP A 694 4.91 2.35 -30.95
N PHE A 695 3.99 1.44 -30.66
CA PHE A 695 3.40 1.22 -29.34
C PHE A 695 3.76 -0.17 -28.82
N PRO A 696 4.84 -0.32 -28.03
CA PRO A 696 5.32 -1.63 -27.55
C PRO A 696 4.26 -2.47 -26.83
N ASP A 697 3.38 -1.83 -26.06
CA ASP A 697 2.27 -2.50 -25.36
C ASP A 697 1.29 -3.15 -26.34
N VAL A 698 1.00 -2.47 -27.45
CA VAL A 698 0.11 -2.97 -28.49
C VAL A 698 0.77 -4.11 -29.26
N VAL A 699 2.08 -4.01 -29.53
CA VAL A 699 2.84 -5.12 -30.14
C VAL A 699 2.76 -6.36 -29.26
N ALA A 700 2.94 -6.23 -27.94
CA ALA A 700 2.83 -7.35 -27.01
C ALA A 700 1.42 -7.97 -27.01
N MET A 701 0.35 -7.14 -27.02
CA MET A 701 -1.03 -7.65 -27.12
C MET A 701 -1.27 -8.40 -28.45
N MET A 702 -0.70 -7.90 -29.56
CA MET A 702 -0.81 -8.53 -30.86
C MET A 702 -0.06 -9.86 -30.94
N ASP A 703 1.15 -9.94 -30.38
CA ASP A 703 1.92 -11.18 -30.29
C ASP A 703 1.12 -12.25 -29.52
N ASP A 704 0.50 -11.87 -28.40
CA ASP A 704 -0.36 -12.77 -27.62
C ASP A 704 -1.62 -13.19 -28.41
N ALA A 705 -2.25 -12.28 -29.15
CA ALA A 705 -3.41 -12.60 -29.99
C ALA A 705 -3.04 -13.59 -31.10
N VAL A 706 -1.87 -13.40 -31.74
CA VAL A 706 -1.34 -14.33 -32.75
C VAL A 706 -1.03 -15.69 -32.14
N ASP A 707 -0.43 -15.74 -30.94
CA ASP A 707 -0.18 -16.98 -30.21
C ASP A 707 -1.49 -17.75 -29.92
N GLN A 708 -2.61 -17.06 -29.59
CA GLN A 708 -3.92 -17.70 -29.43
C GLN A 708 -4.44 -18.27 -30.76
N LEU A 709 -4.39 -17.49 -31.84
CA LEU A 709 -4.85 -17.95 -33.16
C LEU A 709 -3.99 -19.10 -33.70
N GLY A 710 -2.71 -19.15 -33.35
CA GLY A 710 -1.81 -20.25 -33.69
C GLY A 710 -2.28 -21.62 -33.17
N LYS A 711 -3.02 -21.64 -32.06
CA LYS A 711 -3.58 -22.88 -31.46
C LYS A 711 -4.79 -23.44 -32.20
N ILE A 712 -5.42 -22.66 -33.08
CA ILE A 712 -6.60 -23.07 -33.83
C ILE A 712 -6.29 -24.26 -34.74
N LYS A 713 -5.08 -24.35 -35.29
CA LYS A 713 -4.70 -25.42 -36.23
C LYS A 713 -4.91 -26.82 -35.64
N ASP A 714 -4.43 -27.04 -34.41
CA ASP A 714 -4.51 -28.34 -33.75
C ASP A 714 -5.94 -28.66 -33.30
N ALA A 715 -6.66 -27.66 -32.77
CA ALA A 715 -8.07 -27.83 -32.40
C ALA A 715 -8.95 -28.13 -33.62
N LYS A 716 -8.68 -27.47 -34.75
CA LYS A 716 -9.36 -27.72 -36.03
C LYS A 716 -9.08 -29.12 -36.55
N ALA A 717 -7.84 -29.59 -36.50
CA ALA A 717 -7.52 -30.95 -36.91
C ALA A 717 -8.31 -32.00 -36.09
N LYS A 718 -8.43 -31.81 -34.78
CA LYS A 718 -9.23 -32.67 -33.90
C LYS A 718 -10.73 -32.57 -34.18
N ALA A 719 -11.24 -31.37 -34.43
CA ALA A 719 -12.64 -31.16 -34.80
C ALA A 719 -12.98 -31.85 -36.13
N ASP A 720 -12.14 -31.67 -37.16
CA ASP A 720 -12.32 -32.25 -38.49
C ASP A 720 -12.21 -33.80 -38.44
N GLU A 721 -11.28 -34.35 -37.65
CA GLU A 721 -11.16 -35.80 -37.42
C GLU A 721 -12.40 -36.39 -36.74
N ALA A 722 -12.87 -35.75 -35.66
CA ALA A 722 -14.07 -36.17 -34.94
C ALA A 722 -15.32 -36.10 -35.83
N ALA A 723 -15.47 -35.01 -36.60
CA ALA A 723 -16.55 -34.85 -37.56
C ALA A 723 -16.51 -35.94 -38.65
N GLY A 724 -15.31 -36.29 -39.15
CA GLY A 724 -15.12 -37.38 -40.12
C GLY A 724 -15.55 -38.75 -39.57
N LYS A 725 -15.39 -38.97 -38.26
CA LYS A 725 -15.88 -40.17 -37.56
C LYS A 725 -17.35 -40.08 -37.13
N LYS A 726 -18.04 -38.97 -37.41
CA LYS A 726 -19.40 -38.65 -36.91
C LYS A 726 -19.49 -38.66 -35.38
N ASP A 727 -18.38 -38.40 -34.70
CA ASP A 727 -18.33 -38.13 -33.27
C ASP A 727 -18.70 -36.66 -33.03
N TRP A 728 -19.99 -36.38 -33.15
CA TRP A 728 -20.52 -35.02 -33.07
C TRP A 728 -20.29 -34.35 -31.72
N ASN A 729 -20.12 -35.14 -30.66
CA ASN A 729 -19.77 -34.62 -29.34
C ASN A 729 -18.39 -33.98 -29.38
N ASN A 730 -17.36 -34.74 -29.75
CA ASN A 730 -16.01 -34.20 -29.82
C ASN A 730 -15.86 -33.16 -30.95
N ALA A 731 -16.54 -33.34 -32.09
CA ALA A 731 -16.51 -32.37 -33.17
C ALA A 731 -17.03 -30.99 -32.72
N THR A 732 -18.16 -30.96 -32.01
CA THR A 732 -18.76 -29.71 -31.50
C THR A 732 -17.88 -29.08 -30.43
N LEU A 733 -17.39 -29.86 -29.46
CA LEU A 733 -16.53 -29.36 -28.38
C LEU A 733 -15.18 -28.81 -28.88
N TRP A 734 -14.52 -29.50 -29.83
CA TRP A 734 -13.30 -28.96 -30.43
C TRP A 734 -13.56 -27.72 -31.29
N THR A 735 -14.75 -27.60 -31.91
CA THR A 735 -15.13 -26.40 -32.65
C THR A 735 -15.45 -25.23 -31.72
N GLU A 736 -16.07 -25.50 -30.57
CA GLU A 736 -16.23 -24.52 -29.49
C GLU A 736 -14.86 -24.02 -29.04
N GLN A 737 -13.88 -24.91 -28.81
CA GLN A 737 -12.51 -24.52 -28.45
C GLN A 737 -11.86 -23.57 -29.49
N ILE A 738 -12.11 -23.77 -30.78
CA ILE A 738 -11.66 -22.83 -31.84
C ILE A 738 -12.30 -21.46 -31.65
N TRP A 739 -13.62 -21.41 -31.46
CA TRP A 739 -14.34 -20.16 -31.23
C TRP A 739 -13.82 -19.44 -29.97
N GLN A 740 -13.48 -20.18 -28.92
CA GLN A 740 -12.90 -19.60 -27.70
C GLN A 740 -11.52 -18.95 -27.96
N TYR A 741 -10.65 -19.57 -28.76
CA TYR A 741 -9.39 -18.93 -29.16
C TYR A 741 -9.61 -17.62 -29.94
N GLN A 742 -10.63 -17.60 -30.80
CA GLN A 742 -11.01 -16.40 -31.53
C GLN A 742 -11.54 -15.29 -30.61
N VAL A 743 -12.41 -15.60 -29.66
CA VAL A 743 -12.92 -14.60 -28.69
C VAL A 743 -11.78 -14.00 -27.87
N LYS A 744 -10.83 -14.81 -27.41
CA LYS A 744 -9.62 -14.33 -26.69
C LYS A 744 -8.77 -13.40 -27.55
N ALA A 745 -8.56 -13.74 -28.82
CA ALA A 745 -7.82 -12.90 -29.76
C ALA A 745 -8.57 -11.60 -30.08
N ALA A 746 -9.90 -11.66 -30.22
CA ALA A 746 -10.74 -10.50 -30.47
C ALA A 746 -10.72 -9.51 -29.30
N ASP A 747 -10.77 -10.00 -28.06
CA ASP A 747 -10.66 -9.16 -26.85
C ASP A 747 -9.34 -8.38 -26.81
N LEU A 748 -8.20 -9.08 -26.98
CA LEU A 748 -6.88 -8.45 -27.07
C LEU A 748 -6.82 -7.41 -28.20
N GLY A 749 -7.36 -7.74 -29.37
CA GLY A 749 -7.44 -6.82 -30.49
C GLY A 749 -8.27 -5.57 -30.18
N LEU A 750 -9.42 -5.71 -29.50
CA LEU A 750 -10.28 -4.60 -29.13
C LEU A 750 -9.61 -3.69 -28.08
N ARG A 751 -8.88 -4.26 -27.13
CA ARG A 751 -8.06 -3.50 -26.16
C ARG A 751 -6.93 -2.73 -26.87
N ALA A 752 -6.21 -3.41 -27.76
CA ALA A 752 -5.17 -2.79 -28.58
C ALA A 752 -5.73 -1.62 -29.42
N LYS A 753 -6.87 -1.83 -30.09
CA LYS A 753 -7.58 -0.78 -30.84
C LYS A 753 -7.93 0.41 -29.94
N THR A 754 -8.55 0.16 -28.78
CA THR A 754 -8.94 1.21 -27.84
C THR A 754 -7.71 2.01 -27.36
N TYR A 755 -6.61 1.32 -27.05
CA TYR A 755 -5.36 1.96 -26.67
C TYR A 755 -4.81 2.86 -27.78
N LEU A 756 -4.80 2.38 -29.03
CA LEU A 756 -4.34 3.15 -30.19
C LEU A 756 -5.21 4.40 -30.43
N GLU A 757 -6.54 4.28 -30.30
CA GLU A 757 -7.50 5.38 -30.41
C GLU A 757 -7.24 6.45 -29.33
N GLN A 758 -6.91 6.04 -28.11
CA GLN A 758 -6.65 6.94 -26.99
C GLN A 758 -5.25 7.58 -27.01
N ASN A 759 -4.27 6.93 -27.64
CA ASN A 759 -2.87 7.36 -27.65
C ASN A 759 -2.41 7.96 -28.99
N GLY A 760 -3.36 8.38 -29.83
CA GLY A 760 -3.07 9.20 -31.01
C GLY A 760 -2.35 8.45 -32.13
N ALA A 761 -2.63 7.15 -32.29
CA ALA A 761 -2.12 6.38 -33.42
C ALA A 761 -2.54 7.03 -34.75
N LYS A 762 -1.58 7.11 -35.67
CA LYS A 762 -1.76 7.72 -36.99
C LYS A 762 -1.89 6.62 -38.03
N LYS A 763 -2.64 6.89 -39.10
CA LYS A 763 -2.69 5.97 -40.25
C LYS A 763 -1.27 5.65 -40.72
N ALA A 764 -0.98 4.36 -40.86
CA ALA A 764 0.28 3.89 -41.44
C ALA A 764 0.35 4.42 -42.88
N LYS A 765 1.54 4.88 -43.29
CA LYS A 765 1.77 5.36 -44.66
C LYS A 765 1.86 4.20 -45.64
#